data_AF-A0A1M5SKC9-F1
#
_entry.id   AF-A0A1M5SKC9-F1
#
_cell.length_a   1.000
_cell.length_b   1.000
_cell.length_c   1.000
_cell.angle_alpha   90.00
_cell.angle_beta   90.00
_cell.angle_gamma   90.00
#
_symmetry.space_group_name_H-M   'P 1'
#
loop_
_entity.id
_entity.type
_entity.pdbx_description
1 polymer ?
#
loop_
_entity_poly.entity_id
_entity_poly.type
_entity_poly.pdbx_seq_one_letter_code
_entity_poly.pdbx_strand_id
1 'polypeptide(L)'
;MEAISQKQLSQANNILHTIVEATEYFYQLVKQEESHQAIFIFSSIVEGVQSVSKTFENDEFLRDDKRKLENYLLQVAQLLEANKFIKITEVLQFSFLPLLKRMLSYMEEIDGQNKAEKVYTIGVFSPQANPVKFLPQPRLQALVKESQQQHARLLFFTETDVDLKNNEVEADTYVNGNWERITAPFPDVINNIGTIRPSHVERELRRKIPFTSYHVGNKFSLPKRMVKYRKYADLLVPFRLCQKESDVFDFLQENNKVVFKSLLSNRGENIFFVTKKGNRYILMEHKKEKILNQDVFSKWLQEHILRKKGSFIIQRYIHTRTKDDEPYHIRSHVQKNGQGDWIITHIYPRVGNRKSNLSNVATEGRVEDFHTFLLHEYGELGEKYAHDILQLSLEVASHLDKLYNFALDELGLDFAIDENGRYWMHEANNGPQTAYHEEKRAVNTIAYAKYLAKNGIFRSDRILQQRFNSSVTNISNASTNGKTTIGMLVGKHVRDELTEEFAKLAEQKEFYFYVFSPKDVDEYERVIRGYVLEGGEWTAKIIEYPDIVFDRLKMRNSKQMQWLYEELSEKASFTNNWNDLIERSELYNLLADREYMLPFQQVKRTRDIFRMLETHQQVALKPEVGALNDEHVIKELEHGKYLLVHGKRKTVYSQLPLTNKLKELLEERSYVVQVDPRITDFDNRDNLVSIHLHLMNKGMEDWDFISGYVKTKNFEAESHPTVHRQDMLEYLTGKYDDQEVKLLESELIAIAKNVATTLKNTYQESMSEVAISLSMNDLRKIYVLDVNPSGPSYIYNPTILAKQLLSYISKLFAE
;
A
#
# COMPACT_ATOMS: atom_id res chain seq x y z
N MET A 1 -47.24 -8.71 -35.30
CA MET A 1 -46.53 -7.73 -34.46
C MET A 1 -46.75 -6.38 -35.12
N GLU A 2 -47.44 -5.46 -34.45
CA GLU A 2 -47.52 -4.07 -34.92
C GLU A 2 -46.11 -3.47 -34.88
N ALA A 3 -45.66 -2.86 -35.98
CA ALA A 3 -44.39 -2.16 -36.02
C ALA A 3 -44.45 -0.97 -35.05
N ILE A 4 -43.47 -0.85 -34.15
CA ILE A 4 -43.38 0.27 -33.21
C ILE A 4 -43.28 1.57 -34.02
N SER A 5 -44.19 2.51 -33.80
CA SER A 5 -44.15 3.79 -34.52
C SER A 5 -42.94 4.63 -34.08
N GLN A 6 -42.37 5.42 -34.99
CA GLN A 6 -41.23 6.30 -34.70
C GLN A 6 -41.52 7.28 -33.53
N LYS A 7 -42.78 7.68 -33.37
CA LYS A 7 -43.24 8.50 -32.24
C LYS A 7 -43.18 7.76 -30.90
N GLN A 8 -43.50 6.46 -30.88
CA GLN A 8 -43.40 5.63 -29.68
C GLN A 8 -41.94 5.34 -29.30
N LEU A 9 -41.06 5.16 -30.30
CA LEU A 9 -39.62 5.01 -30.07
C LEU A 9 -39.01 6.27 -29.45
N SER A 10 -39.25 7.44 -30.06
CA SER A 10 -38.76 8.72 -29.52
C SER A 10 -39.29 9.03 -28.11
N GLN A 11 -40.57 8.73 -27.84
CA GLN A 11 -41.15 8.90 -26.51
C GLN A 11 -40.51 7.97 -25.47
N ALA A 12 -40.32 6.68 -25.81
CA ALA A 12 -39.66 5.74 -24.92
C ALA A 12 -38.17 6.08 -24.70
N ASN A 13 -37.49 6.65 -25.70
CA ASN A 13 -36.11 7.11 -25.60
C ASN A 13 -35.98 8.27 -24.60
N ASN A 14 -36.87 9.28 -24.69
CA ASN A 14 -36.92 10.38 -23.71
C ASN A 14 -37.19 9.89 -22.28
N ILE A 15 -38.12 8.93 -22.12
CA ILE A 15 -38.42 8.37 -20.80
C ILE A 15 -37.21 7.59 -20.25
N LEU A 16 -36.50 6.82 -21.08
CA LEU A 16 -35.26 6.14 -20.68
C LEU A 16 -34.16 7.12 -20.25
N HIS A 17 -34.00 8.24 -20.93
CA HIS A 17 -33.08 9.31 -20.50
C HIS A 17 -33.44 9.82 -19.10
N THR A 18 -34.71 10.13 -18.87
CA THR A 18 -35.19 10.57 -17.55
C THR A 18 -35.00 9.50 -16.48
N ILE A 19 -35.19 8.22 -16.81
CA ILE A 19 -34.94 7.11 -15.88
C ILE A 19 -33.45 7.03 -15.53
N VAL A 20 -32.54 7.18 -16.50
CA VAL A 20 -31.09 7.18 -16.23
C VAL A 20 -30.72 8.31 -15.27
N GLU A 21 -31.16 9.53 -15.55
CA GLU A 21 -30.91 10.70 -14.70
C GLU A 21 -31.50 10.52 -13.29
N ALA A 22 -32.76 10.06 -13.20
CA ALA A 22 -33.41 9.78 -11.92
C ALA A 22 -32.68 8.69 -11.14
N THR A 23 -32.14 7.67 -11.82
CA THR A 23 -31.38 6.58 -11.20
C THR A 23 -30.02 7.07 -10.68
N GLU A 24 -29.34 7.96 -11.41
CA GLU A 24 -28.10 8.58 -10.95
C GLU A 24 -28.34 9.48 -9.73
N TYR A 25 -29.45 10.23 -9.72
CA TYR A 25 -29.86 11.02 -8.55
C TYR A 25 -30.25 10.13 -7.36
N PHE A 26 -31.04 9.08 -7.59
CA PHE A 26 -31.40 8.09 -6.58
C PHE A 26 -30.16 7.43 -5.98
N TYR A 27 -29.15 7.11 -6.78
CA TYR A 27 -27.88 6.59 -6.30
C TYR A 27 -27.19 7.54 -5.32
N GLN A 28 -27.20 8.87 -5.57
CA GLN A 28 -26.64 9.85 -4.64
C GLN A 28 -27.42 9.91 -3.32
N LEU A 29 -28.76 9.92 -3.38
CA LEU A 29 -29.62 9.92 -2.20
C LEU A 29 -29.42 8.67 -1.33
N VAL A 30 -29.30 7.49 -1.96
CA VAL A 30 -28.99 6.23 -1.28
C VAL A 30 -27.61 6.28 -0.64
N LYS A 31 -26.61 6.90 -1.28
CA LYS A 31 -25.26 7.08 -0.71
C LYS A 31 -25.26 8.01 0.52
N GLN A 32 -26.17 8.98 0.55
CA GLN A 32 -26.34 9.95 1.64
C GLN A 32 -27.31 9.47 2.74
N GLU A 33 -27.85 8.26 2.61
CA GLU A 33 -28.84 7.66 3.53
C GLU A 33 -30.15 8.48 3.66
N GLU A 34 -30.51 9.27 2.64
CA GLU A 34 -31.73 10.10 2.61
C GLU A 34 -32.98 9.28 2.24
N SER A 35 -33.38 8.37 3.14
CA SER A 35 -34.43 7.36 2.90
C SER A 35 -35.77 7.90 2.38
N HIS A 36 -36.25 9.03 2.88
CA HIS A 36 -37.54 9.60 2.46
C HIS A 36 -37.55 10.12 1.02
N GLN A 37 -36.50 10.84 0.60
CA GLN A 37 -36.37 11.33 -0.78
C GLN A 37 -36.05 10.18 -1.74
N ALA A 38 -35.21 9.24 -1.28
CA ALA A 38 -34.85 8.06 -2.06
C ALA A 38 -36.09 7.23 -2.46
N ILE A 39 -37.04 7.01 -1.56
CA ILE A 39 -38.29 6.28 -1.85
C ILE A 39 -39.11 6.98 -2.94
N PHE A 40 -39.22 8.32 -2.88
CA PHE A 40 -39.98 9.09 -3.87
C PHE A 40 -39.37 8.96 -5.28
N ILE A 41 -38.06 9.18 -5.39
CA ILE A 41 -37.36 9.04 -6.68
C ILE A 41 -37.40 7.60 -7.19
N PHE A 42 -37.27 6.61 -6.29
CA PHE A 42 -37.40 5.20 -6.66
C PHE A 42 -38.79 4.87 -7.22
N SER A 43 -39.86 5.42 -6.65
CA SER A 43 -41.22 5.27 -7.21
C SER A 43 -41.31 5.83 -8.62
N SER A 44 -40.73 7.01 -8.87
CA SER A 44 -40.70 7.61 -10.21
C SER A 44 -39.90 6.77 -11.22
N ILE A 45 -38.81 6.12 -10.79
CA ILE A 45 -38.06 5.17 -11.62
C ILE A 45 -38.92 3.96 -11.99
N VAL A 46 -39.64 3.37 -11.03
CA VAL A 46 -40.53 2.21 -11.26
C VAL A 46 -41.65 2.58 -12.24
N GLU A 47 -42.30 3.72 -12.05
CA GLU A 47 -43.35 4.24 -12.94
C GLU A 47 -42.82 4.51 -14.36
N GLY A 48 -41.64 5.12 -14.46
CA GLY A 48 -40.94 5.34 -15.72
C GLY A 48 -40.73 4.03 -16.48
N VAL A 49 -40.16 3.01 -15.81
CA VAL A 49 -39.92 1.70 -16.41
C VAL A 49 -41.22 1.01 -16.84
N GLN A 50 -42.28 1.10 -16.03
CA GLN A 50 -43.59 0.55 -16.40
C GLN A 50 -44.18 1.22 -17.63
N SER A 51 -43.96 2.54 -17.80
CA SER A 51 -44.48 3.28 -18.95
C SER A 51 -43.85 2.90 -20.28
N VAL A 52 -42.59 2.41 -20.27
CA VAL A 52 -41.87 1.95 -21.48
C VAL A 52 -41.89 0.43 -21.67
N SER A 53 -42.36 -0.31 -20.66
CA SER A 53 -42.42 -1.77 -20.63
C SER A 53 -43.17 -2.40 -21.82
N LYS A 54 -44.27 -1.79 -22.28
CA LYS A 54 -45.02 -2.24 -23.48
C LYS A 54 -44.24 -2.03 -24.78
N THR A 55 -43.42 -0.99 -24.87
CA THR A 55 -42.57 -0.72 -26.04
C THR A 55 -41.48 -1.79 -26.13
N PHE A 56 -40.92 -2.22 -25.00
CA PHE A 56 -39.89 -3.27 -24.96
C PHE A 56 -40.41 -4.68 -25.23
N GLU A 57 -41.70 -4.96 -24.98
CA GLU A 57 -42.30 -6.27 -25.29
C GLU A 57 -42.42 -6.56 -26.78
N ASN A 58 -42.51 -5.51 -27.59
CA ASN A 58 -42.68 -5.61 -29.04
C ASN A 58 -41.34 -5.71 -29.78
N ASP A 59 -40.20 -5.61 -29.08
CA ASP A 59 -38.85 -5.68 -29.63
C ASP A 59 -38.12 -6.94 -29.12
N GLU A 60 -37.62 -7.76 -30.05
CA GLU A 60 -37.01 -9.06 -29.73
C GLU A 60 -35.72 -8.93 -28.91
N PHE A 61 -34.96 -7.84 -29.09
CA PHE A 61 -33.69 -7.60 -28.41
C PHE A 61 -33.88 -7.02 -27.00
N LEU A 62 -34.89 -6.16 -26.82
CA LEU A 62 -35.18 -5.52 -25.53
C LEU A 62 -35.97 -6.40 -24.56
N ARG A 63 -36.57 -7.49 -25.03
CA ARG A 63 -37.44 -8.36 -24.21
C ARG A 63 -36.73 -8.98 -23.01
N ASP A 64 -35.51 -9.47 -23.19
CA ASP A 64 -34.71 -10.07 -22.11
C ASP A 64 -34.14 -9.00 -21.16
N ASP A 65 -33.83 -7.83 -21.69
CA ASP A 65 -33.33 -6.70 -20.90
C ASP A 65 -34.43 -6.10 -20.03
N LYS A 66 -35.67 -6.00 -20.54
CA LYS A 66 -36.87 -5.69 -19.74
C LYS A 66 -36.98 -6.60 -18.52
N ARG A 67 -36.92 -7.92 -18.70
CA ARG A 67 -37.06 -8.89 -17.59
C ARG A 67 -35.98 -8.72 -16.54
N LYS A 68 -34.73 -8.45 -16.95
CA LYS A 68 -33.63 -8.15 -16.03
C LYS A 68 -33.90 -6.86 -15.25
N LEU A 69 -34.43 -5.84 -15.92
CA LEU A 69 -34.73 -4.54 -15.33
C LEU A 69 -35.82 -4.65 -14.25
N GLU A 70 -36.90 -5.39 -14.53
CA GLU A 70 -37.96 -5.69 -13.56
C GLU A 70 -37.44 -6.47 -12.34
N ASN A 71 -36.56 -7.45 -12.56
CA ASN A 71 -35.93 -8.20 -11.46
C ASN A 71 -35.04 -7.31 -10.59
N TYR A 72 -34.26 -6.41 -11.19
CA TYR A 72 -33.43 -5.48 -10.43
C TYR A 72 -34.26 -4.45 -9.67
N LEU A 73 -35.37 -3.94 -10.23
CA LEU A 73 -36.31 -3.10 -9.49
C LEU A 73 -36.87 -3.81 -8.26
N LEU A 74 -37.32 -5.07 -8.42
CA LEU A 74 -37.80 -5.87 -7.30
C LEU A 74 -36.71 -6.07 -6.23
N GLN A 75 -35.47 -6.34 -6.66
CA GLN A 75 -34.34 -6.49 -5.76
C GLN A 75 -34.03 -5.20 -5.00
N VAL A 76 -34.02 -4.05 -5.68
CA VAL A 76 -33.79 -2.74 -5.05
C VAL A 76 -34.91 -2.41 -4.06
N ALA A 77 -36.17 -2.71 -4.39
CA ALA A 77 -37.31 -2.52 -3.48
C ALA A 77 -37.15 -3.33 -2.19
N GLN A 78 -36.82 -4.62 -2.29
CA GLN A 78 -36.58 -5.48 -1.12
C GLN A 78 -35.41 -5.00 -0.27
N LEU A 79 -34.35 -4.48 -0.91
CA LEU A 79 -33.19 -3.93 -0.21
C LEU A 79 -33.49 -2.58 0.45
N LEU A 80 -34.37 -1.76 -0.15
CA LEU A 80 -34.86 -0.51 0.43
C LEU A 80 -35.67 -0.79 1.70
N GLU A 81 -36.61 -1.73 1.64
CA GLU A 81 -37.39 -2.17 2.81
C GLU A 81 -36.49 -2.72 3.93
N ALA A 82 -35.41 -3.40 3.58
CA ALA A 82 -34.45 -3.95 4.52
C ALA A 82 -33.36 -2.95 4.98
N ASN A 83 -33.43 -1.68 4.57
CA ASN A 83 -32.43 -0.63 4.84
C ASN A 83 -30.99 -1.06 4.49
N LYS A 84 -30.81 -1.74 3.35
CA LYS A 84 -29.51 -2.22 2.86
C LYS A 84 -28.94 -1.31 1.75
N PHE A 85 -28.71 -0.03 2.07
CA PHE A 85 -28.26 1.01 1.13
C PHE A 85 -27.01 0.62 0.33
N ILE A 86 -26.04 -0.06 0.95
CA ILE A 86 -24.82 -0.55 0.29
C ILE A 86 -25.12 -1.55 -0.82
N LYS A 87 -26.04 -2.49 -0.59
CA LYS A 87 -26.43 -3.46 -1.62
C LYS A 87 -27.24 -2.79 -2.73
N ILE A 88 -27.99 -1.74 -2.40
CA ILE A 88 -28.70 -0.95 -3.39
C ILE A 88 -27.70 -0.26 -4.31
N THR A 89 -26.69 0.44 -3.77
CA THR A 89 -25.67 1.11 -4.59
C THR A 89 -24.90 0.12 -5.47
N GLU A 90 -24.59 -1.08 -4.98
CA GLU A 90 -23.99 -2.16 -5.78
C GLU A 90 -24.88 -2.59 -6.96
N VAL A 91 -26.17 -2.88 -6.70
CA VAL A 91 -27.13 -3.28 -7.74
C VAL A 91 -27.32 -2.15 -8.76
N LEU A 92 -27.43 -0.90 -8.29
CA LEU A 92 -27.58 0.26 -9.16
C LEU A 92 -26.37 0.47 -10.05
N GLN A 93 -25.17 0.50 -9.48
CA GLN A 93 -23.93 0.84 -10.19
C GLN A 93 -23.50 -0.27 -11.15
N PHE A 94 -23.61 -1.54 -10.74
CA PHE A 94 -23.01 -2.66 -11.48
C PHE A 94 -24.00 -3.43 -12.35
N SER A 95 -25.30 -3.23 -12.17
CA SER A 95 -26.32 -4.01 -12.89
C SER A 95 -27.40 -3.14 -13.52
N PHE A 96 -28.02 -2.24 -12.75
CA PHE A 96 -29.19 -1.50 -13.20
C PHE A 96 -28.86 -0.34 -14.16
N LEU A 97 -27.95 0.57 -13.78
CA LEU A 97 -27.52 1.69 -14.63
C LEU A 97 -26.86 1.22 -15.93
N PRO A 98 -25.94 0.23 -15.94
CA PRO A 98 -25.38 -0.29 -17.19
C PRO A 98 -26.44 -0.89 -18.12
N LEU A 99 -27.45 -1.58 -17.57
CA LEU A 99 -28.56 -2.13 -18.35
C LEU A 99 -29.41 -1.02 -18.97
N LEU A 100 -29.77 0.00 -18.20
CA LEU A 100 -30.50 1.17 -18.69
C LEU A 100 -29.74 1.91 -19.79
N LYS A 101 -28.44 2.19 -19.59
CA LYS A 101 -27.58 2.85 -20.60
C LYS A 101 -27.43 2.02 -21.87
N ARG A 102 -27.38 0.69 -21.75
CA ARG A 102 -27.38 -0.21 -22.91
C ARG A 102 -28.70 -0.14 -23.69
N MET A 103 -29.83 -0.25 -23.00
CA MET A 103 -31.15 -0.16 -23.62
C MET A 103 -31.36 1.20 -24.29
N LEU A 104 -30.95 2.29 -23.62
CA LEU A 104 -30.96 3.64 -24.15
C LEU A 104 -30.12 3.75 -25.43
N SER A 105 -28.87 3.27 -25.41
CA SER A 105 -28.00 3.27 -26.60
C SER A 105 -28.59 2.49 -27.77
N TYR A 106 -29.24 1.35 -27.51
CA TYR A 106 -29.90 0.56 -28.56
C TYR A 106 -31.11 1.29 -29.14
N MET A 107 -31.88 1.98 -28.30
CA MET A 107 -33.01 2.79 -28.75
C MET A 107 -32.60 4.02 -29.52
N GLU A 108 -31.52 4.70 -29.13
CA GLU A 108 -30.91 5.79 -29.89
C GLU A 108 -30.45 5.32 -31.28
N GLU A 109 -29.91 4.10 -31.38
CA GLU A 109 -29.50 3.48 -32.65
C GLU A 109 -30.69 3.18 -33.59
N ILE A 110 -31.83 2.71 -33.05
CA ILE A 110 -33.05 2.44 -33.85
C ILE A 110 -33.81 3.72 -34.23
N ASP A 111 -33.81 4.75 -33.38
CA ASP A 111 -34.49 6.03 -33.63
C ASP A 111 -33.83 6.84 -34.77
N GLY A 112 -32.71 6.36 -35.33
CA GLY A 112 -32.06 6.95 -36.50
C GLY A 112 -31.35 8.27 -36.19
N GLN A 113 -31.09 8.58 -34.93
CA GLN A 113 -30.17 9.65 -34.56
C GLN A 113 -28.75 9.19 -34.89
N ASN A 114 -28.31 9.41 -36.13
CA ASN A 114 -26.91 9.26 -36.56
C ASN A 114 -26.00 10.20 -35.75
N LYS A 115 -25.65 9.83 -34.52
CA LYS A 115 -24.46 10.37 -33.85
C LYS A 115 -23.26 9.78 -34.59
N ALA A 116 -22.39 10.64 -35.10
CA ALA A 116 -21.06 10.23 -35.55
C ALA A 116 -20.46 9.30 -34.49
N GLU A 117 -19.95 8.13 -34.91
CA GLU A 117 -19.42 7.13 -33.98
C GLU A 117 -18.40 7.80 -33.05
N LYS A 118 -18.72 7.90 -31.76
CA LYS A 118 -17.85 8.57 -30.77
C LYS A 118 -16.49 7.90 -30.81
N VAL A 119 -15.45 8.64 -31.18
CA VAL A 119 -14.07 8.17 -31.09
C VAL A 119 -13.67 8.18 -29.63
N TYR A 120 -13.54 7.00 -29.03
CA TYR A 120 -13.13 6.87 -27.63
C TYR A 120 -11.63 7.08 -27.50
N THR A 121 -11.24 7.87 -26.50
CA THR A 121 -9.85 8.06 -26.10
C THR A 121 -9.49 7.07 -24.99
N ILE A 122 -8.46 6.25 -25.23
CA ILE A 122 -7.97 5.24 -24.28
C ILE A 122 -6.56 5.65 -23.84
N GLY A 123 -6.42 5.95 -22.55
CA GLY A 123 -5.14 6.21 -21.93
C GLY A 123 -4.37 4.92 -21.68
N VAL A 124 -3.23 4.72 -22.32
CA VAL A 124 -2.29 3.65 -21.99
C VAL A 124 -1.28 4.23 -20.99
N PHE A 125 -1.51 3.95 -19.71
CA PHE A 125 -0.82 4.62 -18.60
C PHE A 125 0.13 3.69 -17.86
N SER A 126 1.33 4.18 -17.52
CA SER A 126 2.25 3.51 -16.61
C SER A 126 2.91 4.53 -15.68
N PRO A 127 3.00 4.25 -14.38
CA PRO A 127 3.51 5.20 -13.40
C PRO A 127 5.02 5.49 -13.52
N GLN A 128 5.83 4.53 -13.97
CA GLN A 128 7.29 4.68 -13.98
C GLN A 128 7.86 5.33 -15.24
N ALA A 129 7.23 5.11 -16.37
CA ALA A 129 7.74 5.52 -17.66
C ALA A 129 6.62 5.48 -18.70
N ASN A 130 6.73 6.29 -19.73
CA ASN A 130 5.82 6.24 -20.86
C ASN A 130 5.83 4.84 -21.52
N PRO A 131 4.68 4.16 -21.69
CA PRO A 131 4.64 2.79 -22.19
C PRO A 131 5.23 2.56 -23.59
N VAL A 132 5.27 3.59 -24.45
CA VAL A 132 5.92 3.50 -25.77
C VAL A 132 7.39 3.08 -25.64
N LYS A 133 8.05 3.43 -24.53
CA LYS A 133 9.48 3.19 -24.31
C LYS A 133 9.82 1.75 -23.92
N PHE A 134 8.89 0.99 -23.34
CA PHE A 134 9.20 -0.33 -22.76
C PHE A 134 8.25 -1.45 -23.17
N LEU A 135 7.09 -1.15 -23.76
CA LEU A 135 6.22 -2.20 -24.30
C LEU A 135 6.93 -2.94 -25.45
N PRO A 136 6.80 -4.28 -25.54
CA PRO A 136 7.30 -5.02 -26.68
C PRO A 136 6.71 -4.47 -27.99
N GLN A 137 7.56 -4.29 -29.01
CA GLN A 137 7.14 -3.75 -30.31
C GLN A 137 5.90 -4.47 -30.90
N PRO A 138 5.81 -5.81 -30.89
CA PRO A 138 4.61 -6.50 -31.36
C PRO A 138 3.33 -6.12 -30.61
N ARG A 139 3.43 -5.87 -29.29
CA ARG A 139 2.29 -5.44 -28.47
C ARG A 139 1.86 -4.02 -28.81
N LEU A 140 2.83 -3.11 -28.91
CA LEU A 140 2.56 -1.71 -29.24
C LEU A 140 1.88 -1.59 -30.60
N GLN A 141 2.40 -2.29 -31.61
CA GLN A 141 1.84 -2.33 -32.96
C GLN A 141 0.43 -2.94 -32.98
N ALA A 142 0.21 -4.05 -32.27
CA ALA A 142 -1.11 -4.67 -32.17
C ALA A 142 -2.14 -3.72 -31.54
N LEU A 143 -1.79 -3.03 -30.45
CA LEU A 143 -2.69 -2.06 -29.80
C LEU A 143 -3.05 -0.90 -30.74
N VAL A 144 -2.07 -0.31 -31.42
CA VAL A 144 -2.29 0.82 -32.35
C VAL A 144 -3.13 0.39 -33.55
N LYS A 145 -2.81 -0.76 -34.16
CA LYS A 145 -3.57 -1.31 -35.29
C LYS A 145 -5.02 -1.58 -34.88
N GLU A 146 -5.21 -2.21 -33.74
CA GLU A 146 -6.54 -2.55 -33.24
C GLU A 146 -7.35 -1.30 -32.85
N SER A 147 -6.72 -0.29 -32.24
CA SER A 147 -7.42 0.94 -31.88
C SER A 147 -7.97 1.64 -33.11
N GLN A 148 -7.21 1.67 -34.22
CA GLN A 148 -7.68 2.20 -35.50
C GLN A 148 -8.86 1.39 -36.06
N GLN A 149 -8.80 0.06 -36.01
CA GLN A 149 -9.88 -0.82 -36.48
C GLN A 149 -11.17 -0.67 -35.66
N GLN A 150 -11.05 -0.40 -34.36
CA GLN A 150 -12.19 -0.21 -33.47
C GLN A 150 -12.54 1.27 -33.24
N HIS A 151 -12.10 2.20 -34.09
CA HIS A 151 -12.39 3.65 -33.97
C HIS A 151 -12.09 4.24 -32.58
N ALA A 152 -10.92 3.95 -32.03
CA ALA A 152 -10.41 4.47 -30.78
C ALA A 152 -9.04 5.14 -30.96
N ARG A 153 -8.76 6.14 -30.13
CA ARG A 153 -7.50 6.87 -30.08
C ARG A 153 -6.72 6.50 -28.82
N LEU A 154 -5.46 6.07 -28.97
CA LEU A 154 -4.59 5.77 -27.83
C LEU A 154 -3.77 6.99 -27.43
N LEU A 155 -3.73 7.26 -26.12
CA LEU A 155 -2.89 8.28 -25.50
C LEU A 155 -1.91 7.57 -24.56
N PHE A 156 -0.62 7.57 -24.87
CA PHE A 156 0.42 6.94 -24.05
C PHE A 156 1.09 7.98 -23.16
N PHE A 157 1.04 7.80 -21.84
CA PHE A 157 1.54 8.78 -20.88
C PHE A 157 1.99 8.15 -19.55
N THR A 158 2.73 8.94 -18.76
CA THR A 158 3.20 8.60 -17.41
C THR A 158 2.71 9.64 -16.39
N GLU A 159 2.96 9.45 -15.09
CA GLU A 159 2.50 10.38 -14.04
C GLU A 159 2.99 11.81 -14.22
N THR A 160 4.22 11.99 -14.68
CA THR A 160 4.80 13.33 -14.90
C THR A 160 4.12 14.09 -16.04
N ASP A 161 3.32 13.39 -16.85
CA ASP A 161 2.61 13.97 -17.98
C ASP A 161 1.18 14.44 -17.59
N VAL A 162 0.76 14.24 -16.33
CA VAL A 162 -0.62 14.48 -15.89
C VAL A 162 -0.74 15.84 -15.20
N ASP A 163 -1.62 16.70 -15.74
CA ASP A 163 -2.06 17.92 -15.08
C ASP A 163 -3.42 17.70 -14.41
N LEU A 164 -3.38 17.42 -13.11
CA LEU A 164 -4.57 17.19 -12.29
C LEU A 164 -5.44 18.44 -12.09
N LYS A 165 -4.87 19.64 -12.23
CA LYS A 165 -5.55 20.92 -12.01
C LYS A 165 -6.42 21.26 -13.22
N ASN A 166 -5.87 21.09 -14.42
CA ASN A 166 -6.58 21.38 -15.67
C ASN A 166 -7.32 20.16 -16.24
N ASN A 167 -7.12 18.97 -15.66
CA ASN A 167 -7.63 17.69 -16.16
C ASN A 167 -7.13 17.37 -17.58
N GLU A 168 -5.83 17.58 -17.82
CA GLU A 168 -5.16 17.35 -19.10
C GLU A 168 -3.99 16.39 -18.95
N VAL A 169 -3.61 15.74 -20.05
CA VAL A 169 -2.42 14.90 -20.15
C VAL A 169 -1.61 15.29 -21.38
N GLU A 170 -0.29 15.34 -21.21
CA GLU A 170 0.63 15.25 -22.34
C GLU A 170 0.79 13.77 -22.73
N ALA A 171 0.57 13.42 -23.99
CA ALA A 171 0.59 12.03 -24.41
C ALA A 171 1.21 11.85 -25.79
N ASP A 172 1.90 10.73 -25.95
CA ASP A 172 2.28 10.23 -27.27
C ASP A 172 1.08 9.53 -27.91
N THR A 173 0.76 9.86 -29.15
CA THR A 173 -0.35 9.29 -29.92
C THR A 173 0.14 8.91 -31.30
N TYR A 174 -0.43 7.87 -31.89
CA TYR A 174 -0.10 7.46 -33.27
C TYR A 174 -1.22 7.88 -34.22
N VAL A 175 -0.93 8.82 -35.11
CA VAL A 175 -1.90 9.41 -36.06
C VAL A 175 -1.26 9.47 -37.44
N ASN A 176 -2.01 9.08 -38.49
CA ASN A 176 -1.57 9.14 -39.89
C ASN A 176 -0.20 8.49 -40.18
N GLY A 177 0.15 7.44 -39.44
CA GLY A 177 1.42 6.72 -39.62
C GLY A 177 2.61 7.29 -38.85
N ASN A 178 2.42 8.34 -38.04
CA ASN A 178 3.49 8.98 -37.27
C ASN A 178 3.13 9.05 -35.78
N TRP A 179 4.18 9.05 -34.94
CA TRP A 179 4.06 9.36 -33.51
C TRP A 179 4.11 10.87 -33.32
N GLU A 180 3.14 11.39 -32.58
CA GLU A 180 3.04 12.80 -32.22
C GLU A 180 2.87 12.92 -30.71
N ARG A 181 3.52 13.92 -30.10
CA ARG A 181 3.32 14.28 -28.70
C ARG A 181 2.34 15.44 -28.66
N ILE A 182 1.23 15.26 -27.94
CA ILE A 182 0.13 16.23 -27.88
C ILE A 182 -0.28 16.50 -26.43
N THR A 183 -0.96 17.63 -26.21
CA THR A 183 -1.75 17.85 -24.99
C THR A 183 -3.21 17.53 -25.30
N ALA A 184 -3.84 16.73 -24.46
CA ALA A 184 -5.22 16.30 -24.60
C ALA A 184 -5.95 16.38 -23.24
N PRO A 185 -7.28 16.53 -23.23
CA PRO A 185 -8.04 16.31 -22.01
C PRO A 185 -7.86 14.86 -21.52
N PHE A 186 -8.23 14.62 -20.26
CA PHE A 186 -8.26 13.27 -19.70
C PHE A 186 -8.97 12.26 -20.62
N PRO A 187 -8.40 11.06 -20.82
CA PRO A 187 -8.99 10.04 -21.67
C PRO A 187 -10.33 9.54 -21.10
N ASP A 188 -11.19 9.01 -21.96
CA ASP A 188 -12.48 8.41 -21.55
C ASP A 188 -12.31 7.18 -20.65
N VAL A 189 -11.18 6.48 -20.77
CA VAL A 189 -10.83 5.27 -19.99
C VAL A 189 -9.33 5.09 -19.96
N ILE A 190 -8.79 4.53 -18.88
CA ILE A 190 -7.38 4.18 -18.75
C ILE A 190 -7.20 2.66 -18.78
N ASN A 191 -6.40 2.20 -19.74
CA ASN A 191 -5.75 0.90 -19.73
C ASN A 191 -4.42 1.01 -18.99
N ASN A 192 -4.41 0.61 -17.72
CA ASN A 192 -3.25 0.76 -16.86
C ASN A 192 -2.29 -0.44 -16.96
N ILE A 193 -1.01 -0.14 -17.20
CA ILE A 193 0.08 -1.11 -17.17
C ILE A 193 0.63 -1.08 -15.74
N GLY A 194 -0.07 -1.80 -14.88
CA GLY A 194 -0.01 -1.57 -13.44
C GLY A 194 1.24 -2.06 -12.73
N THR A 195 1.40 -1.50 -11.53
CA THR A 195 2.31 -1.93 -10.46
C THR A 195 1.51 -2.35 -9.22
N ILE A 196 2.17 -2.90 -8.20
CA ILE A 196 1.48 -3.47 -7.02
C ILE A 196 0.77 -2.40 -6.17
N ARG A 197 1.19 -1.14 -6.24
CA ARG A 197 0.58 -0.03 -5.48
C ARG A 197 0.41 1.20 -6.37
N PRO A 198 -0.81 1.77 -6.46
CA PRO A 198 -1.04 2.97 -7.23
C PRO A 198 -0.34 4.16 -6.57
N SER A 199 0.28 5.02 -7.37
CA SER A 199 0.81 6.31 -6.92
C SER A 199 -0.30 7.27 -6.54
N HIS A 200 0.09 8.43 -6.02
CA HIS A 200 -0.85 9.51 -5.76
C HIS A 200 -1.60 9.95 -7.02
N VAL A 201 -0.89 10.22 -8.12
CA VAL A 201 -1.50 10.59 -9.42
C VAL A 201 -2.45 9.51 -9.93
N GLU A 202 -2.07 8.24 -9.85
CA GLU A 202 -2.95 7.14 -10.27
C GLU A 202 -4.22 7.07 -9.43
N ARG A 203 -4.14 7.31 -8.10
CA ARG A 203 -5.33 7.37 -7.24
C ARG A 203 -6.26 8.50 -7.64
N GLU A 204 -5.74 9.69 -7.94
CA GLU A 204 -6.53 10.82 -8.44
C GLU A 204 -7.21 10.50 -9.77
N LEU A 205 -6.49 9.92 -10.72
CA LEU A 205 -7.05 9.49 -12.00
C LEU A 205 -8.15 8.45 -11.81
N ARG A 206 -7.97 7.46 -10.93
CA ARG A 206 -8.98 6.42 -10.65
C ARG A 206 -10.28 6.97 -10.05
N ARG A 207 -10.26 8.15 -9.43
CA ARG A 207 -11.47 8.85 -8.95
C ARG A 207 -12.22 9.56 -10.06
N LYS A 208 -11.54 9.95 -11.14
CA LYS A 208 -12.09 10.78 -12.24
C LYS A 208 -12.34 10.00 -13.53
N ILE A 209 -11.58 8.93 -13.79
CA ILE A 209 -11.58 8.17 -15.04
C ILE A 209 -11.75 6.67 -14.74
N PRO A 210 -12.54 5.92 -15.55
CA PRO A 210 -12.59 4.46 -15.50
C PRO A 210 -11.23 3.80 -15.78
N PHE A 211 -10.90 2.72 -15.06
CA PHE A 211 -9.68 1.92 -15.30
C PHE A 211 -10.05 0.49 -15.70
N THR A 212 -9.28 -0.10 -16.62
CA THR A 212 -9.52 -1.49 -17.06
C THR A 212 -9.17 -2.51 -15.97
N SER A 213 -8.07 -2.31 -15.24
CA SER A 213 -7.51 -3.37 -14.38
C SER A 213 -7.11 -2.92 -12.98
N TYR A 214 -7.17 -3.87 -12.05
CA TYR A 214 -6.60 -3.80 -10.71
C TYR A 214 -5.68 -4.99 -10.44
N HIS A 215 -4.70 -4.81 -9.55
CA HIS A 215 -3.67 -5.81 -9.31
C HIS A 215 -4.20 -7.05 -8.59
N VAL A 216 -3.92 -8.23 -9.16
CA VAL A 216 -4.22 -9.51 -8.50
C VAL A 216 -3.09 -9.80 -7.52
N GLY A 217 -3.40 -9.81 -6.22
CA GLY A 217 -2.43 -10.04 -5.14
C GLY A 217 -1.35 -11.12 -5.39
N ASN A 218 -0.24 -11.07 -4.66
CA ASN A 218 0.93 -11.92 -4.87
C ASN A 218 0.68 -13.44 -4.70
N LYS A 219 1.75 -14.24 -4.94
CA LYS A 219 1.80 -15.72 -4.84
C LYS A 219 1.30 -16.32 -3.51
N PHE A 220 1.04 -15.51 -2.49
CA PHE A 220 0.44 -15.93 -1.23
C PHE A 220 -0.93 -15.31 -0.97
N SER A 221 -1.13 -14.02 -1.25
CA SER A 221 -2.37 -13.34 -0.89
C SER A 221 -3.57 -13.83 -1.71
N LEU A 222 -3.38 -14.14 -3.00
CA LEU A 222 -4.44 -14.72 -3.84
C LEU A 222 -4.83 -16.13 -3.38
N PRO A 223 -3.91 -17.12 -3.27
CA PRO A 223 -4.24 -18.45 -2.75
C PRO A 223 -4.89 -18.41 -1.36
N LYS A 224 -4.37 -17.59 -0.44
CA LYS A 224 -4.95 -17.40 0.90
C LYS A 224 -6.41 -16.92 0.82
N ARG A 225 -6.72 -16.04 -0.13
CA ARG A 225 -8.07 -15.54 -0.34
C ARG A 225 -9.00 -16.63 -0.88
N MET A 226 -8.57 -17.38 -1.88
CA MET A 226 -9.35 -18.50 -2.42
C MET A 226 -9.67 -19.53 -1.33
N VAL A 227 -8.71 -19.88 -0.48
CA VAL A 227 -8.94 -20.78 0.68
C VAL A 227 -10.01 -20.23 1.63
N LYS A 228 -10.03 -18.92 1.89
CA LYS A 228 -11.05 -18.28 2.75
C LYS A 228 -12.48 -18.48 2.22
N TYR A 229 -12.67 -18.42 0.89
CA TYR A 229 -13.99 -18.55 0.26
C TYR A 229 -14.28 -19.97 -0.27
N ARG A 230 -13.33 -20.91 -0.13
CA ARG A 230 -13.39 -22.35 -0.43
C ARG A 230 -13.68 -22.76 -1.88
N LYS A 231 -14.32 -21.93 -2.71
CA LYS A 231 -14.58 -22.24 -4.11
C LYS A 231 -13.27 -22.29 -4.93
N TYR A 232 -13.07 -23.39 -5.67
CA TYR A 232 -11.83 -23.69 -6.42
C TYR A 232 -10.54 -23.78 -5.57
N ALA A 233 -10.65 -23.82 -4.24
CA ALA A 233 -9.49 -23.96 -3.36
C ALA A 233 -8.77 -25.31 -3.55
N ASP A 234 -9.50 -26.35 -3.96
CA ASP A 234 -8.95 -27.70 -4.18
C ASP A 234 -8.03 -27.80 -5.41
N LEU A 235 -8.05 -26.79 -6.29
CA LEU A 235 -7.09 -26.64 -7.39
C LEU A 235 -5.72 -26.18 -6.89
N LEU A 236 -5.65 -25.52 -5.72
CA LEU A 236 -4.41 -24.95 -5.23
C LEU A 236 -3.43 -26.03 -4.79
N VAL A 237 -2.18 -25.88 -5.21
CA VAL A 237 -1.08 -26.66 -4.65
C VAL A 237 -0.93 -26.32 -3.15
N PRO A 238 -0.86 -27.32 -2.24
CA PRO A 238 -0.66 -27.07 -0.81
C PRO A 238 0.54 -26.17 -0.57
N PHE A 239 0.36 -25.13 0.26
CA PHE A 239 1.36 -24.08 0.47
C PHE A 239 1.37 -23.58 1.92
N ARG A 240 2.53 -23.08 2.37
CA ARG A 240 2.71 -22.35 3.64
C ARG A 240 3.65 -21.17 3.46
N LEU A 241 3.51 -20.15 4.31
CA LEU A 241 4.42 -19.01 4.36
C LEU A 241 5.63 -19.35 5.24
N CYS A 242 6.85 -19.11 4.75
CA CYS A 242 8.06 -19.39 5.52
C CYS A 242 8.35 -18.25 6.51
N GLN A 243 7.96 -18.41 7.77
CA GLN A 243 8.24 -17.45 8.83
C GLN A 243 9.34 -17.92 9.79
N LYS A 244 9.31 -19.22 10.10
CA LYS A 244 10.26 -19.88 10.98
C LYS A 244 10.75 -21.17 10.34
N GLU A 245 11.88 -21.65 10.84
CA GLU A 245 12.50 -22.88 10.39
C GLU A 245 11.65 -24.13 10.70
N SER A 246 10.95 -24.13 11.85
CA SER A 246 9.99 -25.17 12.20
C SER A 246 8.92 -25.37 11.12
N ASP A 247 8.35 -24.28 10.61
CA ASP A 247 7.28 -24.32 9.60
C ASP A 247 7.74 -25.05 8.33
N VAL A 248 9.02 -24.88 7.98
CA VAL A 248 9.65 -25.49 6.82
C VAL A 248 9.88 -26.98 7.04
N PHE A 249 10.43 -27.36 8.20
CA PHE A 249 10.67 -28.77 8.51
C PHE A 249 9.38 -29.56 8.65
N ASP A 250 8.36 -29.01 9.31
CA ASP A 250 7.05 -29.65 9.45
C ASP A 250 6.42 -29.91 8.07
N PHE A 251 6.48 -28.90 7.19
CA PHE A 251 5.95 -29.04 5.84
C PHE A 251 6.73 -30.05 5.00
N LEU A 252 8.06 -30.14 5.16
CA LEU A 252 8.92 -31.15 4.52
C LEU A 252 8.70 -32.57 5.07
N GLN A 253 8.28 -32.71 6.33
CA GLN A 253 7.89 -34.01 6.89
C GLN A 253 6.59 -34.51 6.27
N GLU A 254 5.61 -33.62 6.13
CA GLU A 254 4.34 -33.92 5.46
C GLU A 254 4.51 -34.12 3.94
N ASN A 255 5.51 -33.45 3.34
CA ASN A 255 5.74 -33.41 1.90
C ASN A 255 7.22 -33.69 1.59
N ASN A 256 7.53 -34.91 1.15
CA ASN A 256 8.90 -35.34 0.85
C ASN A 256 9.62 -34.49 -0.22
N LYS A 257 8.88 -33.84 -1.12
CA LYS A 257 9.43 -32.96 -2.16
C LYS A 257 8.64 -31.66 -2.20
N VAL A 258 9.36 -30.55 -2.16
CA VAL A 258 8.79 -29.20 -2.05
C VAL A 258 9.49 -28.23 -2.99
N VAL A 259 8.85 -27.09 -3.22
CA VAL A 259 9.40 -25.95 -3.93
C VAL A 259 9.28 -24.69 -3.09
N PHE A 260 10.38 -23.97 -2.94
CA PHE A 260 10.41 -22.62 -2.38
C PHE A 260 10.23 -21.61 -3.51
N LYS A 261 9.34 -20.64 -3.33
CA LYS A 261 9.11 -19.56 -4.28
C LYS A 261 9.16 -18.21 -3.56
N SER A 262 9.98 -17.29 -4.04
CA SER A 262 10.02 -15.91 -3.56
C SER A 262 8.70 -15.18 -3.85
N LEU A 263 8.22 -14.39 -2.89
CA LEU A 263 7.04 -13.53 -3.07
C LEU A 263 7.30 -12.31 -3.96
N LEU A 264 8.56 -11.89 -4.10
CA LEU A 264 8.95 -10.67 -4.81
C LEU A 264 9.51 -10.92 -6.21
N SER A 265 9.92 -12.16 -6.51
CA SER A 265 10.56 -12.50 -7.79
C SER A 265 9.54 -12.94 -8.84
N ASN A 266 9.71 -12.46 -10.07
CA ASN A 266 8.97 -12.92 -11.25
C ASN A 266 9.88 -13.82 -12.11
N ARG A 267 9.30 -14.57 -13.06
CA ARG A 267 10.03 -15.34 -14.10
C ARG A 267 10.88 -16.53 -13.65
N GLY A 268 10.63 -17.08 -12.47
CA GLY A 268 11.30 -18.30 -12.01
C GLY A 268 12.67 -18.10 -11.35
N GLU A 269 13.06 -16.84 -11.10
CA GLU A 269 14.22 -16.51 -10.26
C GLU A 269 13.90 -16.79 -8.79
N ASN A 270 14.89 -17.27 -8.03
CA ASN A 270 14.75 -17.68 -6.63
C ASN A 270 13.68 -18.77 -6.41
N ILE A 271 13.68 -19.79 -7.28
CA ILE A 271 12.94 -21.03 -7.06
C ILE A 271 13.91 -22.15 -6.70
N PHE A 272 13.66 -22.80 -5.56
CA PHE A 272 14.49 -23.89 -5.07
C PHE A 272 13.65 -25.13 -4.87
N PHE A 273 14.08 -26.27 -5.42
CA PHE A 273 13.42 -27.55 -5.16
C PHE A 273 14.20 -28.29 -4.09
N VAL A 274 13.50 -28.82 -3.10
CA VAL A 274 14.11 -29.61 -2.03
C VAL A 274 13.41 -30.95 -1.92
N THR A 275 14.19 -32.02 -1.94
CA THR A 275 13.71 -33.38 -1.66
C THR A 275 14.34 -33.88 -0.38
N LYS A 276 13.52 -34.28 0.59
CA LYS A 276 13.98 -34.92 1.82
C LYS A 276 14.16 -36.42 1.58
N LYS A 277 15.34 -36.95 1.93
CA LYS A 277 15.64 -38.39 1.92
C LYS A 277 16.29 -38.77 3.25
N GLY A 278 15.49 -39.28 4.20
CA GLY A 278 15.96 -39.54 5.56
C GLY A 278 16.46 -38.26 6.24
N ASN A 279 17.73 -38.25 6.66
CA ASN A 279 18.40 -37.10 7.30
C ASN A 279 19.17 -36.20 6.31
N ARG A 280 18.95 -36.38 4.99
CA ARG A 280 19.59 -35.56 3.95
C ARG A 280 18.56 -34.79 3.14
N TYR A 281 18.98 -33.64 2.65
CA TYR A 281 18.19 -32.72 1.83
C TYR A 281 18.87 -32.55 0.48
N ILE A 282 18.18 -32.94 -0.58
CA ILE A 282 18.64 -32.73 -1.95
C ILE A 282 18.09 -31.37 -2.41
N LEU A 283 18.95 -30.36 -2.41
CA LEU A 283 18.64 -29.02 -2.89
C LEU A 283 19.00 -28.92 -4.37
N MET A 284 18.01 -28.60 -5.19
CA MET A 284 18.20 -28.30 -6.61
C MET A 284 17.96 -26.81 -6.85
N GLU A 285 19.01 -26.15 -7.33
CA GLU A 285 19.05 -24.75 -7.69
C GLU A 285 19.38 -24.66 -9.18
N HIS A 286 18.41 -24.22 -9.98
CA HIS A 286 18.48 -24.30 -11.45
C HIS A 286 18.74 -25.75 -11.94
N LYS A 287 19.93 -26.02 -12.49
CA LYS A 287 20.39 -27.33 -13.00
C LYS A 287 21.46 -27.98 -12.09
N LYS A 288 21.75 -27.39 -10.92
CA LYS A 288 22.78 -27.88 -9.98
C LYS A 288 22.12 -28.53 -8.77
N GLU A 289 22.57 -29.73 -8.45
CA GLU A 289 22.13 -30.48 -7.29
C GLU A 289 23.19 -30.40 -6.18
N LYS A 290 22.75 -30.19 -4.94
CA LYS A 290 23.57 -30.22 -3.73
C LYS A 290 22.91 -31.15 -2.71
N ILE A 291 23.68 -32.04 -2.12
CA ILE A 291 23.21 -32.91 -1.02
C ILE A 291 23.68 -32.30 0.29
N LEU A 292 22.74 -31.92 1.15
CA LEU A 292 22.99 -31.25 2.42
C LEU A 292 22.58 -32.16 3.58
N ASN A 293 23.36 -32.12 4.66
CA ASN A 293 22.90 -32.65 5.95
C ASN A 293 21.96 -31.62 6.63
N GLN A 294 21.41 -31.96 7.79
CA GLN A 294 20.47 -31.09 8.50
C GLN A 294 21.08 -29.74 8.87
N ASP A 295 22.27 -29.71 9.49
CA ASP A 295 22.89 -28.46 9.94
C ASP A 295 23.21 -27.49 8.79
N VAL A 296 23.72 -28.02 7.68
CA VAL A 296 24.02 -27.23 6.48
C VAL A 296 22.74 -26.73 5.82
N PHE A 297 21.68 -27.54 5.80
CA PHE A 297 20.38 -27.11 5.28
C PHE A 297 19.73 -26.03 6.15
N SER A 298 19.80 -26.17 7.47
CA SER A 298 19.38 -25.15 8.44
C SER A 298 20.08 -23.82 8.20
N LYS A 299 21.42 -23.85 8.06
CA LYS A 299 22.20 -22.65 7.73
C LYS A 299 21.75 -22.02 6.41
N TRP A 300 21.57 -22.83 5.37
CA TRP A 300 21.08 -22.36 4.07
C TRP A 300 19.68 -21.72 4.17
N LEU A 301 18.77 -22.29 4.96
CA LEU A 301 17.45 -21.69 5.20
C LEU A 301 17.59 -20.30 5.83
N GLN A 302 18.45 -20.13 6.84
CA GLN A 302 18.66 -18.84 7.50
C GLN A 302 19.26 -17.80 6.56
N GLU A 303 20.21 -18.19 5.72
CA GLU A 303 20.92 -17.28 4.81
C GLU A 303 20.08 -16.87 3.59
N HIS A 304 19.25 -17.77 3.06
CA HIS A 304 18.55 -17.56 1.78
C HIS A 304 17.02 -17.40 1.90
N ILE A 305 16.36 -18.23 2.71
CA ILE A 305 14.89 -18.29 2.78
C ILE A 305 14.33 -17.43 3.92
N LEU A 306 14.98 -17.44 5.08
CA LEU A 306 14.52 -16.82 6.33
C LEU A 306 15.25 -15.52 6.67
N ARG A 307 16.27 -15.12 5.89
CA ARG A 307 16.99 -13.84 6.04
C ARG A 307 16.02 -12.66 6.17
N LYS A 308 14.97 -12.66 5.35
CA LYS A 308 13.81 -11.79 5.51
C LYS A 308 12.58 -12.65 5.75
N LYS A 309 12.14 -12.73 7.02
CA LYS A 309 10.97 -13.53 7.42
C LYS A 309 9.75 -13.23 6.56
N GLY A 310 9.07 -14.26 6.07
CA GLY A 310 7.88 -14.13 5.23
C GLY A 310 8.15 -13.68 3.80
N SER A 311 9.39 -13.78 3.29
CA SER A 311 9.72 -13.44 1.89
C SER A 311 9.52 -14.60 0.91
N PHE A 312 9.40 -15.84 1.41
CA PHE A 312 9.18 -17.05 0.62
C PHE A 312 7.93 -17.80 1.05
N ILE A 313 7.35 -18.53 0.10
CA ILE A 313 6.42 -19.63 0.36
C ILE A 313 7.09 -20.97 0.10
N ILE A 314 6.66 -21.99 0.82
CA ILE A 314 6.94 -23.40 0.54
C ILE A 314 5.66 -24.02 -0.03
N GLN A 315 5.79 -24.74 -1.14
CA GLN A 315 4.69 -25.45 -1.80
C GLN A 315 5.05 -26.92 -1.98
N ARG A 316 4.05 -27.80 -1.92
CA ARG A 316 4.22 -29.21 -2.30
C ARG A 316 4.66 -29.27 -3.76
N TYR A 317 5.64 -30.12 -4.08
CA TYR A 317 5.95 -30.42 -5.47
C TYR A 317 4.87 -31.33 -6.05
N ILE A 318 4.24 -30.89 -7.15
CA ILE A 318 3.31 -31.70 -7.94
C ILE A 318 4.07 -32.23 -9.15
N HIS A 319 3.97 -33.54 -9.40
CA HIS A 319 4.63 -34.18 -10.53
C HIS A 319 3.77 -34.03 -11.79
N THR A 320 4.10 -33.04 -12.61
CA THR A 320 3.41 -32.72 -13.88
C THR A 320 4.41 -32.75 -15.02
N ARG A 321 4.60 -33.95 -15.59
CA ARG A 321 5.55 -34.19 -16.68
C ARG A 321 4.88 -34.95 -17.83
N THR A 322 5.37 -34.74 -19.05
CA THR A 322 4.94 -35.45 -20.26
C THR A 322 5.41 -36.91 -20.22
N LYS A 323 4.95 -37.73 -21.17
CA LYS A 323 5.44 -39.10 -21.42
C LYS A 323 6.96 -39.18 -21.63
N ASP A 324 7.55 -38.12 -22.19
CA ASP A 324 8.99 -37.98 -22.40
C ASP A 324 9.75 -37.39 -21.20
N ASP A 325 9.07 -37.30 -20.04
CA ASP A 325 9.63 -36.84 -18.77
C ASP A 325 10.01 -35.34 -18.80
N GLU A 326 9.24 -34.52 -19.51
CA GLU A 326 9.44 -33.07 -19.60
C GLU A 326 8.43 -32.31 -18.74
N PRO A 327 8.83 -31.32 -17.91
CA PRO A 327 7.88 -30.57 -17.08
C PRO A 327 6.97 -29.71 -17.95
N TYR A 328 5.68 -29.66 -17.64
CA TYR A 328 4.74 -28.83 -18.38
C TYR A 328 3.68 -28.16 -17.48
N HIS A 329 3.10 -27.08 -17.99
CA HIS A 329 1.81 -26.52 -17.55
C HIS A 329 1.05 -26.00 -18.77
N ILE A 330 -0.26 -25.81 -18.61
CA ILE A 330 -1.16 -25.27 -19.62
C ILE A 330 -1.47 -23.83 -19.22
N ARG A 331 -1.00 -22.88 -20.03
CA ARG A 331 -1.28 -21.45 -19.87
C ARG A 331 -2.61 -21.14 -20.55
N SER A 332 -3.60 -20.73 -19.76
CA SER A 332 -4.85 -20.16 -20.27
C SER A 332 -4.83 -18.65 -20.08
N HIS A 333 -4.85 -17.90 -21.18
CA HIS A 333 -5.00 -16.45 -21.21
C HIS A 333 -6.46 -16.09 -21.47
N VAL A 334 -7.10 -15.48 -20.48
CA VAL A 334 -8.50 -15.07 -20.51
C VAL A 334 -8.61 -13.56 -20.37
N GLN A 335 -9.57 -12.95 -21.08
CA GLN A 335 -9.84 -11.52 -21.05
C GLN A 335 -11.34 -11.26 -21.05
N LYS A 336 -11.75 -10.10 -20.53
CA LYS A 336 -13.08 -9.56 -20.81
C LYS A 336 -13.16 -9.05 -22.24
N ASN A 337 -14.26 -9.34 -22.92
CA ASN A 337 -14.55 -8.84 -24.26
C ASN A 337 -15.25 -7.47 -24.22
N GLY A 338 -15.69 -6.97 -25.38
CA GLY A 338 -16.45 -5.71 -25.52
C GLY A 338 -17.85 -5.71 -24.91
N GLN A 339 -18.29 -6.82 -24.30
CA GLN A 339 -19.55 -6.94 -23.57
C GLN A 339 -19.31 -7.08 -22.05
N GLY A 340 -18.05 -7.14 -21.62
CA GLY A 340 -17.65 -7.35 -20.23
C GLY A 340 -17.61 -8.81 -19.79
N ASP A 341 -17.81 -9.77 -20.71
CA ASP A 341 -17.81 -11.21 -20.43
C ASP A 341 -16.42 -11.81 -20.56
N TRP A 342 -16.10 -12.75 -19.65
CA TRP A 342 -14.84 -13.50 -19.70
C TRP A 342 -14.82 -14.47 -20.88
N ILE A 343 -13.78 -14.38 -21.71
CA ILE A 343 -13.52 -15.29 -22.83
C ILE A 343 -12.07 -15.81 -22.80
N ILE A 344 -11.81 -16.92 -23.49
CA ILE A 344 -10.46 -17.45 -23.67
C ILE A 344 -9.85 -16.76 -24.90
N THR A 345 -8.88 -15.89 -24.67
CA THR A 345 -8.12 -15.24 -25.75
C THR A 345 -7.17 -16.23 -26.41
N HIS A 346 -6.46 -17.01 -25.61
CA HIS A 346 -5.53 -18.03 -26.10
C HIS A 346 -5.18 -19.04 -25.01
N ILE A 347 -5.06 -20.31 -25.38
CA ILE A 347 -4.66 -21.39 -24.47
C ILE A 347 -3.60 -22.25 -25.14
N TYR A 348 -2.55 -22.58 -24.39
CA TYR A 348 -1.43 -23.35 -24.92
C TYR A 348 -0.59 -24.02 -23.81
N PRO A 349 -0.16 -25.29 -24.01
CA PRO A 349 0.85 -25.94 -23.19
C PRO A 349 2.21 -25.27 -23.34
N ARG A 350 2.92 -25.14 -22.22
CA ARG A 350 4.33 -24.76 -22.15
C ARG A 350 5.11 -25.94 -21.59
N VAL A 351 6.01 -26.50 -22.41
CA VAL A 351 6.85 -27.65 -22.06
C VAL A 351 8.28 -27.17 -21.86
N GLY A 352 8.91 -27.55 -20.75
CA GLY A 352 10.29 -27.19 -20.41
C GLY A 352 11.29 -28.29 -20.73
N ASN A 353 12.56 -28.00 -20.43
CA ASN A 353 13.64 -28.97 -20.62
C ASN A 353 13.52 -30.13 -19.61
N ARG A 354 13.67 -31.37 -20.08
CA ARG A 354 13.75 -32.60 -19.27
C ARG A 354 14.72 -32.54 -18.07
N LYS A 355 15.81 -31.78 -18.15
CA LYS A 355 16.80 -31.59 -17.07
C LYS A 355 16.38 -30.56 -16.02
N SER A 356 15.20 -29.96 -16.16
CA SER A 356 14.64 -28.94 -15.28
C SER A 356 13.35 -29.44 -14.63
N ASN A 357 13.02 -28.90 -13.45
CA ASN A 357 11.68 -29.03 -12.86
C ASN A 357 10.76 -27.85 -13.23
N LEU A 358 11.27 -26.89 -14.00
CA LEU A 358 10.54 -25.71 -14.46
C LEU A 358 10.23 -25.82 -15.95
N SER A 359 8.97 -25.59 -16.30
CA SER A 359 8.45 -25.47 -17.67
C SER A 359 8.69 -24.07 -18.25
N ASN A 360 9.88 -23.50 -18.05
CA ASN A 360 10.18 -22.13 -18.50
C ASN A 360 10.58 -22.11 -19.98
N VAL A 361 9.79 -21.41 -20.80
CA VAL A 361 10.00 -21.33 -22.25
C VAL A 361 11.22 -20.47 -22.60
N ALA A 362 11.52 -19.44 -21.80
CA ALA A 362 12.53 -18.42 -22.11
C ALA A 362 13.97 -18.93 -22.20
N THR A 363 14.28 -20.10 -21.64
CA THR A 363 15.65 -20.59 -21.55
C THR A 363 15.93 -21.85 -22.36
N GLU A 364 14.92 -22.60 -22.82
CA GLU A 364 15.06 -23.88 -23.57
C GLU A 364 13.71 -24.64 -23.78
N GLY A 365 12.54 -24.03 -23.51
CA GLY A 365 11.24 -24.71 -23.61
C GLY A 365 10.51 -24.46 -24.92
N ARG A 366 9.36 -25.11 -25.12
CA ARG A 366 8.50 -24.96 -26.31
C ARG A 366 7.04 -24.73 -25.94
N VAL A 367 6.30 -24.20 -26.92
CA VAL A 367 4.84 -24.09 -26.89
C VAL A 367 4.26 -25.11 -27.87
N GLU A 368 3.20 -25.78 -27.49
CA GLU A 368 2.50 -26.76 -28.35
C GLU A 368 1.05 -26.35 -28.60
N ASP A 369 0.41 -27.01 -29.55
CA ASP A 369 -1.04 -26.90 -29.76
C ASP A 369 -1.80 -27.61 -28.64
N PHE A 370 -2.83 -26.96 -28.10
CA PHE A 370 -3.52 -27.40 -26.90
C PHE A 370 -4.24 -28.75 -27.06
N HIS A 371 -5.01 -28.92 -28.13
CA HIS A 371 -5.75 -30.16 -28.36
C HIS A 371 -4.81 -31.30 -28.74
N THR A 372 -3.87 -31.03 -29.65
CA THR A 372 -2.88 -32.02 -30.10
C THR A 372 -2.04 -32.54 -28.93
N PHE A 373 -1.57 -31.65 -28.05
CA PHE A 373 -0.82 -32.02 -26.86
C PHE A 373 -1.63 -32.93 -25.92
N LEU A 374 -2.87 -32.55 -25.58
CA LEU A 374 -3.70 -33.34 -24.68
C LEU A 374 -4.05 -34.71 -25.25
N LEU A 375 -4.33 -34.78 -26.56
CA LEU A 375 -4.57 -36.05 -27.25
C LEU A 375 -3.31 -36.94 -27.24
N HIS A 376 -2.13 -36.35 -27.48
CA HIS A 376 -0.86 -37.08 -27.44
C HIS A 376 -0.54 -37.61 -26.04
N GLU A 377 -0.67 -36.78 -25.00
CA GLU A 377 -0.33 -37.15 -23.62
C GLU A 377 -1.37 -38.08 -22.98
N TYR A 378 -2.66 -37.93 -23.30
CA TYR A 378 -3.74 -38.61 -22.58
C TYR A 378 -4.67 -39.48 -23.43
N GLY A 379 -4.45 -39.58 -24.74
CA GLY A 379 -5.31 -40.37 -25.64
C GLY A 379 -6.75 -39.84 -25.65
N GLU A 380 -7.75 -40.73 -25.64
CA GLU A 380 -9.17 -40.35 -25.66
C GLU A 380 -9.60 -39.46 -24.50
N LEU A 381 -8.92 -39.55 -23.34
CA LEU A 381 -9.19 -38.67 -22.20
C LEU A 381 -8.77 -37.22 -22.47
N GLY A 382 -7.91 -36.99 -23.46
CA GLY A 382 -7.41 -35.66 -23.85
C GLY A 382 -8.54 -34.69 -24.20
N GLU A 383 -9.58 -35.14 -24.90
CA GLU A 383 -10.74 -34.31 -25.26
C GLU A 383 -11.54 -33.87 -24.02
N LYS A 384 -11.74 -34.79 -23.07
CA LYS A 384 -12.38 -34.48 -21.79
C LYS A 384 -11.55 -33.44 -21.02
N TYR A 385 -10.24 -33.66 -20.92
CA TYR A 385 -9.34 -32.74 -20.22
C TYR A 385 -9.28 -31.37 -20.89
N ALA A 386 -9.38 -31.32 -22.22
CA ALA A 386 -9.47 -30.06 -22.96
C ALA A 386 -10.75 -29.30 -22.56
N HIS A 387 -11.90 -29.97 -22.62
CA HIS A 387 -13.17 -29.39 -22.21
C HIS A 387 -13.16 -28.88 -20.76
N ASP A 388 -12.70 -29.71 -19.82
CA ASP A 388 -12.64 -29.38 -18.40
C ASP A 388 -11.75 -28.15 -18.15
N ILE A 389 -10.57 -28.07 -18.80
CA ILE A 389 -9.66 -26.92 -18.63
C ILE A 389 -10.24 -25.63 -19.24
N LEU A 390 -10.91 -25.70 -20.39
CA LEU A 390 -11.57 -24.53 -20.99
C LEU A 390 -12.65 -23.99 -20.04
N GLN A 391 -13.49 -24.88 -19.50
CA GLN A 391 -14.53 -24.50 -18.55
C GLN A 391 -13.93 -23.95 -17.25
N LEU A 392 -12.97 -24.66 -16.64
CA LEU A 392 -12.27 -24.22 -15.43
C LEU A 392 -11.62 -22.85 -15.61
N SER A 393 -11.06 -22.55 -16.78
CA SER A 393 -10.44 -21.25 -17.07
C SER A 393 -11.42 -20.10 -16.88
N LEU A 394 -12.61 -20.20 -17.48
CA LEU A 394 -13.64 -19.16 -17.40
C LEU A 394 -14.27 -19.08 -16.00
N GLU A 395 -14.52 -20.23 -15.39
CA GLU A 395 -15.10 -20.33 -14.07
C GLU A 395 -14.19 -19.75 -12.96
N VAL A 396 -12.90 -20.09 -13.00
CA VAL A 396 -11.90 -19.55 -12.10
C VAL A 396 -11.76 -18.05 -12.32
N ALA A 397 -11.67 -17.60 -13.57
CA ALA A 397 -11.59 -16.17 -13.89
C ALA A 397 -12.77 -15.37 -13.34
N SER A 398 -14.00 -15.84 -13.59
CA SER A 398 -15.22 -15.22 -13.05
C SER A 398 -15.25 -15.22 -11.52
N HIS A 399 -14.80 -16.30 -10.88
CA HIS A 399 -14.72 -16.36 -9.42
C HIS A 399 -13.67 -15.39 -8.85
N LEU A 400 -12.49 -15.35 -9.43
CA LEU A 400 -11.44 -14.41 -9.04
C LEU A 400 -11.93 -12.98 -9.25
N ASP A 401 -12.52 -12.65 -10.39
CA ASP A 401 -13.06 -11.33 -10.65
C ASP A 401 -14.10 -10.91 -9.60
N LYS A 402 -15.02 -11.80 -9.21
CA LYS A 402 -15.97 -11.56 -8.10
C LYS A 402 -15.27 -11.29 -6.77
N LEU A 403 -14.22 -12.04 -6.43
CA LEU A 403 -13.43 -11.77 -5.23
C LEU A 403 -12.82 -10.37 -5.29
N TYR A 404 -12.46 -9.89 -6.47
CA TYR A 404 -11.85 -8.58 -6.70
C TYR A 404 -12.89 -7.52 -7.11
N ASN A 405 -14.16 -7.67 -6.72
CA ASN A 405 -15.24 -6.71 -6.99
C ASN A 405 -15.38 -6.33 -8.49
N PHE A 406 -15.20 -7.34 -9.34
CA PHE A 406 -15.28 -7.23 -10.80
C PHE A 406 -14.24 -6.28 -11.44
N ALA A 407 -13.14 -6.05 -10.73
CA ALA A 407 -12.11 -5.09 -11.08
C ALA A 407 -10.97 -5.67 -11.95
N LEU A 408 -11.10 -6.92 -12.40
CA LEU A 408 -10.12 -7.58 -13.27
C LEU A 408 -10.58 -7.54 -14.72
N ASP A 409 -9.64 -7.44 -15.65
CA ASP A 409 -9.86 -7.44 -17.11
C ASP A 409 -9.20 -8.60 -17.83
N GLU A 410 -8.03 -9.04 -17.35
CA GLU A 410 -7.26 -10.13 -17.94
C GLU A 410 -6.53 -10.99 -16.89
N LEU A 411 -6.44 -12.29 -17.15
CA LEU A 411 -5.75 -13.25 -16.31
C LEU A 411 -4.97 -14.27 -17.14
N GLY A 412 -3.77 -14.63 -16.69
CA GLY A 412 -3.05 -15.82 -17.10
C GLY A 412 -3.14 -16.87 -16.00
N LEU A 413 -3.83 -17.96 -16.28
CA LEU A 413 -4.01 -19.10 -15.38
C LEU A 413 -3.09 -20.24 -15.81
N ASP A 414 -2.27 -20.74 -14.89
CA ASP A 414 -1.34 -21.84 -15.14
C ASP A 414 -1.90 -23.12 -14.52
N PHE A 415 -2.49 -23.97 -15.35
CA PHE A 415 -3.05 -25.26 -14.97
C PHE A 415 -2.08 -26.41 -15.24
N ALA A 416 -2.27 -27.54 -14.57
CA ALA A 416 -1.59 -28.78 -14.89
C ALA A 416 -2.45 -29.99 -14.50
N ILE A 417 -2.17 -31.13 -15.13
CA ILE A 417 -2.84 -32.40 -14.84
C ILE A 417 -1.77 -33.36 -14.32
N ASP A 418 -1.98 -33.92 -13.12
CA ASP A 418 -1.06 -34.92 -12.57
C ASP A 418 -1.31 -36.32 -13.15
N GLU A 419 -0.44 -37.25 -12.77
CA GLU A 419 -0.49 -38.67 -13.18
C GLU A 419 -1.78 -39.41 -12.78
N ASN A 420 -2.56 -38.87 -11.85
CA ASN A 420 -3.85 -39.43 -11.42
C ASN A 420 -5.04 -38.72 -12.10
N GLY A 421 -4.79 -37.83 -13.05
CA GLY A 421 -5.83 -37.05 -13.74
C GLY A 421 -6.39 -35.91 -12.90
N ARG A 422 -5.74 -35.50 -11.80
CA ARG A 422 -6.19 -34.38 -10.98
C ARG A 422 -5.69 -33.05 -11.55
N TYR A 423 -6.59 -32.08 -11.58
CA TYR A 423 -6.29 -30.70 -11.96
C TYR A 423 -5.63 -29.93 -10.82
N TRP A 424 -4.58 -29.18 -11.18
CA TRP A 424 -3.87 -28.27 -10.31
C TRP A 424 -3.77 -26.89 -10.96
N MET A 425 -3.83 -25.83 -10.15
CA MET A 425 -3.52 -24.47 -10.55
C MET A 425 -2.25 -24.03 -9.83
N HIS A 426 -1.19 -23.79 -10.60
CA HIS A 426 0.12 -23.39 -10.08
C HIS A 426 0.20 -21.90 -9.77
N GLU A 427 -0.40 -21.07 -10.61
CA GLU A 427 -0.38 -19.61 -10.50
C GLU A 427 -1.56 -18.99 -11.26
N ALA A 428 -1.97 -17.81 -10.84
CA ALA A 428 -2.87 -16.93 -11.58
C ALA A 428 -2.30 -15.51 -11.49
N ASN A 429 -2.08 -14.89 -12.65
CA ASN A 429 -1.43 -13.58 -12.77
C ASN A 429 -2.31 -12.62 -13.57
N ASN A 430 -2.40 -11.35 -13.17
CA ASN A 430 -2.92 -10.29 -14.05
C ASN A 430 -1.86 -9.86 -15.06
N GLY A 431 -2.27 -9.36 -16.23
CA GLY A 431 -1.35 -8.88 -17.25
C GLY A 431 -0.29 -9.90 -17.70
N PRO A 432 -0.66 -11.13 -18.05
CA PRO A 432 0.31 -12.17 -18.36
C PRO A 432 1.22 -11.80 -19.55
N GLN A 433 2.44 -12.33 -19.53
CA GLN A 433 3.30 -12.26 -20.70
C GLN A 433 2.74 -13.16 -21.81
N THR A 434 2.62 -12.58 -23.00
CA THR A 434 2.15 -13.18 -24.23
C THR A 434 3.36 -13.36 -25.16
N ALA A 435 3.46 -14.51 -25.82
CA ALA A 435 4.61 -14.84 -26.66
C ALA A 435 4.28 -14.84 -28.16
N TYR A 436 3.02 -15.04 -28.57
CA TYR A 436 2.68 -15.21 -30.00
C TYR A 436 1.25 -14.74 -30.38
N HIS A 437 0.55 -14.01 -29.51
CA HIS A 437 -0.88 -13.69 -29.69
C HIS A 437 -1.24 -12.26 -29.25
N GLU A 438 -0.34 -11.30 -29.48
CA GLU A 438 -0.57 -9.90 -29.12
C GLU A 438 -1.73 -9.26 -29.90
N GLU A 439 -1.96 -9.65 -31.16
CA GLU A 439 -3.12 -9.18 -31.94
C GLU A 439 -4.44 -9.61 -31.30
N LYS A 440 -4.58 -10.90 -30.95
CA LYS A 440 -5.78 -11.40 -30.23
C LYS A 440 -5.98 -10.71 -28.88
N ARG A 441 -4.88 -10.38 -28.19
CA ARG A 441 -4.93 -9.63 -26.93
C ARG A 441 -5.49 -8.23 -27.13
N ALA A 442 -4.96 -7.52 -28.14
CA ALA A 442 -5.34 -6.15 -28.44
C ALA A 442 -6.84 -6.02 -28.73
N VAL A 443 -7.43 -6.96 -29.50
CA VAL A 443 -8.87 -7.00 -29.81
C VAL A 443 -9.72 -6.82 -28.55
N ASN A 444 -9.46 -7.65 -27.54
CA ASN A 444 -10.23 -7.62 -26.29
C ASN A 444 -9.86 -6.44 -25.40
N THR A 445 -8.57 -6.05 -25.36
CA THR A 445 -8.12 -4.89 -24.57
C THR A 445 -8.81 -3.61 -25.03
N ILE A 446 -8.84 -3.34 -26.34
CA ILE A 446 -9.50 -2.15 -26.89
C ILE A 446 -11.02 -2.23 -26.73
N ALA A 447 -11.61 -3.38 -27.03
CA ALA A 447 -13.07 -3.56 -26.95
C ALA A 447 -13.58 -3.39 -25.50
N TYR A 448 -12.89 -3.97 -24.52
CA TYR A 448 -13.26 -3.84 -23.11
C TYR A 448 -13.05 -2.43 -22.57
N ALA A 449 -11.97 -1.74 -22.96
CA ALA A 449 -11.78 -0.34 -22.60
C ALA A 449 -12.93 0.54 -23.13
N LYS A 450 -13.31 0.38 -24.41
CA LYS A 450 -14.49 1.05 -24.98
C LYS A 450 -15.77 0.71 -24.22
N TYR A 451 -15.96 -0.55 -23.83
CA TYR A 451 -17.10 -0.97 -23.04
C TYR A 451 -17.19 -0.23 -21.69
N LEU A 452 -16.08 -0.10 -20.96
CA LEU A 452 -16.05 0.64 -19.70
C LEU A 452 -16.36 2.13 -19.90
N ALA A 453 -15.76 2.75 -20.92
CA ALA A 453 -15.99 4.14 -21.27
C ALA A 453 -17.45 4.41 -21.67
N LYS A 454 -18.01 3.59 -22.57
CA LYS A 454 -19.39 3.69 -23.05
C LYS A 454 -20.40 3.62 -21.91
N ASN A 455 -20.14 2.78 -20.91
CA ASN A 455 -21.06 2.55 -19.79
C ASN A 455 -20.73 3.36 -18.53
N GLY A 456 -19.63 4.12 -18.51
CA GLY A 456 -19.18 4.88 -17.34
C GLY A 456 -18.89 4.01 -16.12
N ILE A 457 -18.30 2.82 -16.32
CA ILE A 457 -18.12 1.84 -15.25
C ILE A 457 -16.82 2.12 -14.47
N PHE A 458 -16.97 2.63 -13.26
CA PHE A 458 -15.87 2.78 -12.30
C PHE A 458 -15.76 1.52 -11.42
N ARG A 459 -14.70 0.73 -11.63
CA ARG A 459 -14.36 -0.40 -10.76
C ARG A 459 -13.49 0.07 -9.60
N SER A 460 -13.56 -0.61 -8.46
CA SER A 460 -12.69 -0.36 -7.32
C SER A 460 -12.26 -1.66 -6.64
N ASP A 461 -11.03 -1.71 -6.13
CA ASP A 461 -10.47 -2.84 -5.41
C ASP A 461 -10.57 -2.72 -3.89
N ARG A 462 -11.47 -1.86 -3.38
CA ARG A 462 -11.60 -1.43 -1.97
C ARG A 462 -11.52 -2.54 -0.92
N ILE A 463 -11.94 -3.77 -1.26
CA ILE A 463 -11.94 -4.93 -0.34
C ILE A 463 -10.51 -5.50 -0.12
N LEU A 464 -9.55 -5.23 -1.01
CA LEU A 464 -8.18 -5.75 -0.94
C LEU A 464 -7.31 -5.04 0.07
N GLN A 465 -7.55 -3.74 0.25
CA GLN A 465 -6.85 -2.97 1.26
C GLN A 465 -7.44 -3.37 2.61
N GLN A 466 -6.66 -3.99 3.51
CA GLN A 466 -7.08 -4.27 4.90
C GLN A 466 -7.22 -2.98 5.73
N ARG A 467 -7.85 -1.97 5.14
CA ARG A 467 -8.05 -0.62 5.63
C ARG A 467 -9.53 -0.36 5.79
N PHE A 468 -9.84 0.71 6.50
CA PHE A 468 -11.19 1.20 6.64
C PHE A 468 -11.81 1.44 5.27
N ASN A 469 -13.04 0.97 5.10
CA ASN A 469 -13.84 1.21 3.92
C ASN A 469 -15.16 1.82 4.40
N SER A 470 -15.30 3.11 4.15
CA SER A 470 -16.46 3.92 4.53
C SER A 470 -17.75 3.45 3.84
N SER A 471 -17.65 2.87 2.64
CA SER A 471 -18.81 2.41 1.88
C SER A 471 -19.46 1.13 2.40
N VAL A 472 -18.85 0.43 3.38
CA VAL A 472 -19.37 -0.85 3.91
C VAL A 472 -19.48 -0.89 5.44
N THR A 473 -19.33 0.25 6.10
CA THR A 473 -19.36 0.35 7.56
C THR A 473 -20.72 0.81 8.07
N ASN A 474 -21.07 0.45 9.31
CA ASN A 474 -22.27 0.97 10.00
C ASN A 474 -21.91 2.17 10.91
N ILE A 475 -20.80 2.84 10.65
CA ILE A 475 -20.34 3.99 11.45
C ILE A 475 -21.05 5.24 10.93
N SER A 476 -21.63 6.04 11.81
CA SER A 476 -22.29 7.29 11.44
C SER A 476 -21.30 8.35 10.96
N ASN A 477 -21.72 9.18 9.99
CA ASN A 477 -21.01 10.41 9.64
C ASN A 477 -20.97 11.40 10.82
N ALA A 478 -19.88 12.14 10.95
CA ALA A 478 -19.78 13.27 11.87
C ALA A 478 -20.41 14.54 11.26
N SER A 479 -21.06 15.34 12.10
CA SER A 479 -21.34 16.73 11.78
C SER A 479 -20.28 17.60 12.43
N THR A 480 -19.41 18.20 11.64
CA THR A 480 -18.38 19.13 12.12
C THR A 480 -18.96 20.50 12.46
N ASN A 481 -20.19 20.79 12.02
CA ASN A 481 -20.86 22.09 12.16
C ASN A 481 -20.02 23.28 11.65
N GLY A 482 -19.17 23.04 10.64
CA GLY A 482 -18.28 24.06 10.06
C GLY A 482 -17.06 24.42 10.92
N LYS A 483 -16.83 23.72 12.05
CA LYS A 483 -15.62 23.89 12.86
C LYS A 483 -14.39 23.41 12.12
N THR A 484 -13.26 24.10 12.28
CA THR A 484 -11.95 23.64 11.80
C THR A 484 -11.61 22.31 12.44
N THR A 485 -11.16 21.36 11.63
CA THR A 485 -10.92 19.98 12.01
C THR A 485 -9.45 19.72 12.31
N ILE A 486 -9.19 19.07 13.45
CA ILE A 486 -7.84 18.66 13.86
C ILE A 486 -7.80 17.14 13.98
N GLY A 487 -7.02 16.50 13.11
CA GLY A 487 -6.76 15.07 13.15
C GLY A 487 -5.41 14.77 13.81
N MET A 488 -5.40 14.00 14.89
CA MET A 488 -4.15 13.48 15.48
C MET A 488 -3.80 12.11 14.89
N LEU A 489 -2.72 12.05 14.10
CA LEU A 489 -2.25 10.83 13.45
C LEU A 489 -1.36 10.01 14.39
N VAL A 490 -1.78 8.78 14.72
CA VAL A 490 -1.09 7.88 15.66
C VAL A 490 -0.84 6.49 15.05
N GLY A 491 0.17 5.75 15.55
CA GLY A 491 0.50 4.41 15.03
C GLY A 491 -0.46 3.29 15.45
N LYS A 492 -1.09 3.44 16.61
CA LYS A 492 -2.18 2.59 17.11
C LYS A 492 -3.13 3.54 17.84
N HIS A 493 -4.42 3.22 17.93
CA HIS A 493 -5.33 3.98 18.78
C HIS A 493 -4.78 4.00 20.20
N VAL A 494 -4.26 5.16 20.61
CA VAL A 494 -3.81 5.43 21.96
C VAL A 494 -4.83 6.38 22.58
N ARG A 495 -5.50 5.89 23.63
CA ARG A 495 -6.36 6.69 24.50
C ARG A 495 -5.52 7.03 25.72
N ASP A 496 -4.52 7.88 25.51
CA ASP A 496 -3.63 8.34 26.56
C ASP A 496 -4.11 9.70 27.09
N GLU A 497 -3.56 10.10 28.22
CA GLU A 497 -3.87 11.39 28.86
C GLU A 497 -3.77 12.56 27.88
N LEU A 498 -2.83 12.51 26.93
CA LEU A 498 -2.69 13.55 25.90
C LEU A 498 -3.92 13.63 25.00
N THR A 499 -4.41 12.52 24.45
CA THR A 499 -5.56 12.56 23.54
C THR A 499 -6.83 13.03 24.25
N GLU A 500 -7.02 12.66 25.51
CA GLU A 500 -8.15 13.11 26.32
C GLU A 500 -8.08 14.60 26.64
N GLU A 501 -6.94 15.10 27.14
CA GLU A 501 -6.76 16.51 27.43
C GLU A 501 -6.85 17.37 26.17
N PHE A 502 -6.29 16.91 25.06
CA PHE A 502 -6.38 17.60 23.79
C PHE A 502 -7.83 17.69 23.30
N ALA A 503 -8.62 16.61 23.42
CA ALA A 503 -10.02 16.61 23.02
C ALA A 503 -10.85 17.63 23.84
N LYS A 504 -10.69 17.64 25.17
CA LYS A 504 -11.39 18.59 26.06
C LYS A 504 -11.04 20.04 25.72
N LEU A 505 -9.78 20.33 25.49
CA LEU A 505 -9.31 21.68 25.17
C LEU A 505 -9.71 22.13 23.75
N ALA A 506 -9.73 21.20 22.79
CA ALA A 506 -10.16 21.48 21.42
C ALA A 506 -11.64 21.87 21.37
N GLU A 507 -12.48 21.19 22.16
CA GLU A 507 -13.91 21.52 22.31
C GLU A 507 -14.10 22.95 22.84
N GLN A 508 -13.35 23.34 23.89
CA GLN A 508 -13.37 24.70 24.46
C GLN A 508 -12.94 25.78 23.47
N LYS A 509 -12.10 25.43 22.49
CA LYS A 509 -11.58 26.33 21.46
C LYS A 509 -12.33 26.25 20.13
N GLU A 510 -13.50 25.60 20.11
CA GLU A 510 -14.34 25.46 18.91
C GLU A 510 -13.67 24.70 17.74
N PHE A 511 -12.71 23.82 18.03
CA PHE A 511 -12.15 22.88 17.04
C PHE A 511 -12.89 21.54 17.08
N TYR A 512 -13.00 20.89 15.93
CA TYR A 512 -13.49 19.51 15.85
C TYR A 512 -12.31 18.54 15.85
N PHE A 513 -12.06 17.90 16.98
CA PHE A 513 -10.89 17.04 17.18
C PHE A 513 -11.22 15.55 17.04
N TYR A 514 -10.33 14.82 16.37
CA TYR A 514 -10.39 13.37 16.33
C TYR A 514 -9.02 12.71 16.21
N VAL A 515 -8.94 11.46 16.67
CA VAL A 515 -7.72 10.64 16.59
C VAL A 515 -7.90 9.58 15.52
N PHE A 516 -6.86 9.33 14.72
CA PHE A 516 -6.89 8.30 13.69
C PHE A 516 -5.51 7.68 13.45
N SER A 517 -5.49 6.51 12.83
CA SER A 517 -4.28 5.80 12.42
C SER A 517 -4.26 5.58 10.90
N PRO A 518 -3.11 5.18 10.31
CA PRO A 518 -3.03 4.86 8.88
C PRO A 518 -4.05 3.82 8.37
N LYS A 519 -4.65 3.02 9.26
CA LYS A 519 -5.65 2.00 8.89
C LYS A 519 -7.07 2.56 8.79
N ASP A 520 -7.28 3.76 9.31
CA ASP A 520 -8.59 4.42 9.39
C ASP A 520 -8.86 5.32 8.18
N VAL A 521 -7.86 5.55 7.35
CA VAL A 521 -7.97 6.37 6.15
C VAL A 521 -8.59 5.54 5.03
N ASP A 522 -9.66 6.08 4.45
CA ASP A 522 -10.25 5.64 3.19
C ASP A 522 -9.87 6.65 2.11
N GLU A 523 -8.80 6.35 1.37
CA GLU A 523 -8.29 7.28 0.36
C GLU A 523 -9.27 7.50 -0.80
N TYR A 524 -10.10 6.52 -1.14
CA TYR A 524 -10.94 6.63 -2.32
C TYR A 524 -12.08 7.63 -2.10
N GLU A 525 -12.70 7.60 -0.92
CA GLU A 525 -13.75 8.54 -0.53
C GLU A 525 -13.18 9.80 0.17
N ARG A 526 -11.87 9.85 0.43
CA ARG A 526 -11.18 10.94 1.15
C ARG A 526 -11.81 11.22 2.53
N VAL A 527 -12.12 10.14 3.24
CA VAL A 527 -12.67 10.18 4.60
C VAL A 527 -11.83 9.32 5.54
N ILE A 528 -12.04 9.51 6.83
CA ILE A 528 -11.32 8.87 7.91
C ILE A 528 -12.32 8.34 8.92
N ARG A 529 -12.09 7.12 9.41
CA ARG A 529 -12.67 6.65 10.67
C ARG A 529 -11.97 7.33 11.83
N GLY A 530 -12.44 8.53 12.19
CA GLY A 530 -11.94 9.27 13.33
C GLY A 530 -12.59 8.80 14.63
N TYR A 531 -11.82 8.83 15.72
CA TYR A 531 -12.32 8.59 17.06
C TYR A 531 -12.45 9.94 17.76
N VAL A 532 -13.67 10.26 18.20
CA VAL A 532 -14.05 11.52 18.85
C VAL A 532 -14.40 11.23 20.30
N LEU A 533 -14.05 12.12 21.23
CA LEU A 533 -14.43 11.99 22.63
C LEU A 533 -15.79 12.66 22.84
N GLU A 534 -16.84 11.86 23.06
CA GLU A 534 -18.22 12.33 23.29
C GLU A 534 -18.72 11.76 24.62
N GLY A 535 -19.14 12.62 25.56
CA GLY A 535 -19.66 12.17 26.86
C GLY A 535 -18.65 11.39 27.72
N GLY A 536 -17.34 11.59 27.49
CA GLY A 536 -16.27 10.86 28.15
C GLY A 536 -15.91 9.52 27.51
N GLU A 537 -16.58 9.12 26.43
CA GLU A 537 -16.29 7.90 25.69
C GLU A 537 -15.78 8.20 24.28
N TRP A 538 -14.82 7.40 23.80
CA TRP A 538 -14.31 7.50 22.44
C TRP A 538 -15.21 6.77 21.45
N THR A 539 -15.96 7.51 20.65
CA THR A 539 -16.86 7.01 19.61
C THR A 539 -16.22 7.12 18.23
N ALA A 540 -16.44 6.12 17.36
CA ALA A 540 -15.96 6.18 15.99
C ALA A 540 -16.97 6.93 15.12
N LYS A 541 -16.49 7.82 14.25
CA LYS A 541 -17.27 8.57 13.26
C LYS A 541 -16.57 8.56 11.91
N ILE A 542 -17.33 8.71 10.82
CA ILE A 542 -16.77 8.99 9.50
C ILE A 542 -16.64 10.50 9.35
N ILE A 543 -15.43 10.96 9.06
CA ILE A 543 -15.08 12.39 8.99
C ILE A 543 -14.29 12.62 7.71
N GLU A 544 -14.45 13.77 7.05
CA GLU A 544 -13.55 14.16 5.95
C GLU A 544 -12.10 14.30 6.43
N TYR A 545 -11.16 14.36 5.49
CA TYR A 545 -9.77 14.68 5.80
C TYR A 545 -9.66 15.97 6.62
N PRO A 546 -8.75 16.01 7.61
CA PRO A 546 -8.67 17.14 8.51
C PRO A 546 -8.07 18.35 7.80
N ASP A 547 -8.40 19.55 8.28
CA ASP A 547 -7.71 20.78 7.89
C ASP A 547 -6.28 20.79 8.46
N ILE A 548 -6.11 20.17 9.63
CA ILE A 548 -4.86 20.17 10.40
C ILE A 548 -4.50 18.76 10.85
N VAL A 549 -3.29 18.31 10.55
CA VAL A 549 -2.74 17.06 11.09
C VAL A 549 -1.66 17.34 12.12
N PHE A 550 -1.86 16.82 13.33
CA PHE A 550 -0.77 16.65 14.29
C PHE A 550 -0.16 15.24 14.13
N ASP A 551 1.04 15.17 13.57
CA ASP A 551 1.72 13.90 13.30
C ASP A 551 2.48 13.37 14.53
N ARG A 552 1.85 12.45 15.28
CA ARG A 552 2.52 11.66 16.32
C ARG A 552 3.13 10.36 15.79
N LEU A 553 2.81 9.97 14.55
CA LEU A 553 3.34 8.78 13.92
C LEU A 553 4.81 8.97 13.54
N LYS A 554 5.20 10.15 13.06
CA LYS A 554 6.58 10.56 12.75
C LYS A 554 7.28 9.55 11.82
N MET A 555 6.59 9.14 10.75
CA MET A 555 7.05 8.15 9.77
C MET A 555 7.12 8.71 8.34
N ARG A 556 7.30 10.02 8.17
CA ARG A 556 7.34 10.68 6.84
C ARG A 556 8.33 10.03 5.87
N ASN A 557 9.48 9.61 6.38
CA ASN A 557 10.54 8.97 5.60
C ASN A 557 10.37 7.46 5.38
N SER A 558 9.33 6.87 5.95
CA SER A 558 9.06 5.46 5.72
C SER A 558 8.54 5.28 4.31
N LYS A 559 9.28 4.56 3.45
CA LYS A 559 8.78 4.11 2.14
C LYS A 559 7.42 3.39 2.22
N GLN A 560 7.08 2.83 3.38
CA GLN A 560 5.79 2.20 3.59
C GLN A 560 4.66 3.21 3.86
N MET A 561 4.94 4.35 4.48
CA MET A 561 3.96 5.37 4.88
C MET A 561 3.96 6.60 3.99
N GLN A 562 4.92 6.75 3.09
CA GLN A 562 5.02 7.89 2.16
C GLN A 562 3.70 8.22 1.47
N TRP A 563 2.98 7.20 0.97
CA TRP A 563 1.68 7.37 0.32
C TRP A 563 0.66 8.13 1.19
N LEU A 564 0.66 7.93 2.51
CA LEU A 564 -0.30 8.54 3.44
C LEU A 564 0.00 10.02 3.63
N TYR A 565 1.28 10.36 3.76
CA TYR A 565 1.71 11.74 3.92
C TYR A 565 1.46 12.54 2.65
N GLU A 566 1.74 11.97 1.48
CA GLU A 566 1.36 12.56 0.18
C GLU A 566 -0.15 12.79 0.09
N GLU A 567 -0.94 11.79 0.48
CA GLU A 567 -2.41 11.84 0.43
C GLU A 567 -3.01 12.91 1.37
N LEU A 568 -2.55 12.98 2.61
CA LEU A 568 -3.09 13.95 3.58
C LEU A 568 -2.61 15.38 3.29
N SER A 569 -1.40 15.56 2.76
CA SER A 569 -0.84 16.90 2.51
C SER A 569 -1.55 17.67 1.40
N GLU A 570 -2.42 17.04 0.61
CA GLU A 570 -3.27 17.75 -0.37
C GLU A 570 -4.29 18.68 0.28
N LYS A 571 -4.83 18.28 1.43
CA LYS A 571 -5.92 18.98 2.12
C LYS A 571 -5.54 19.48 3.51
N ALA A 572 -4.59 18.81 4.15
CA ALA A 572 -4.25 19.07 5.54
C ALA A 572 -2.88 19.74 5.68
N SER A 573 -2.85 20.78 6.50
CA SER A 573 -1.61 21.38 6.98
C SER A 573 -1.08 20.58 8.16
N PHE A 574 0.19 20.19 8.10
CA PHE A 574 0.82 19.50 9.22
C PHE A 574 1.48 20.48 10.17
N THR A 575 1.25 20.32 11.47
CA THR A 575 1.81 21.22 12.49
C THR A 575 3.32 21.06 12.68
N ASN A 576 3.86 19.87 12.44
CA ASN A 576 5.28 19.52 12.59
C ASN A 576 5.83 19.00 11.27
N ASN A 577 5.87 19.85 10.25
CA ASN A 577 6.33 19.49 8.91
C ASN A 577 7.85 19.63 8.82
N TRP A 578 8.58 18.76 9.53
CA TRP A 578 10.03 18.68 9.44
C TRP A 578 10.47 17.66 8.40
N ASN A 579 11.46 18.02 7.59
CA ASN A 579 12.12 17.07 6.71
C ASN A 579 13.03 16.13 7.51
N ASP A 580 12.47 15.00 7.95
CA ASP A 580 13.22 13.95 8.67
C ASP A 580 14.42 13.39 7.86
N LEU A 581 14.59 13.72 6.56
CA LEU A 581 15.71 13.27 5.70
C LEU A 581 17.02 14.02 5.96
N ILE A 582 16.97 15.12 6.71
CA ILE A 582 18.18 15.86 7.09
C ILE A 582 19.09 14.93 7.90
N GLU A 583 20.33 14.78 7.45
CA GLU A 583 21.32 13.94 8.13
C GLU A 583 21.71 14.57 9.48
N ARG A 584 21.88 13.74 10.52
CA ARG A 584 22.33 14.22 11.83
C ARG A 584 23.64 14.98 11.75
N SER A 585 24.58 14.54 10.92
CA SER A 585 25.85 15.24 10.75
C SER A 585 25.68 16.64 10.16
N GLU A 586 24.70 16.85 9.28
CA GLU A 586 24.32 18.18 8.77
C GLU A 586 23.76 19.05 9.90
N LEU A 587 22.82 18.51 10.68
CA LEU A 587 22.25 19.17 11.84
C LEU A 587 23.31 19.59 12.86
N TYR A 588 24.25 18.69 13.15
CA TYR A 588 25.33 18.94 14.10
C TYR A 588 26.34 19.97 13.58
N ASN A 589 26.59 20.02 12.26
CA ASN A 589 27.43 21.05 11.64
C ASN A 589 26.79 22.44 11.75
N LEU A 590 25.46 22.52 11.62
CA LEU A 590 24.74 23.78 11.79
C LEU A 590 24.83 24.31 13.23
N LEU A 591 24.72 23.40 14.20
CA LEU A 591 24.80 23.71 15.63
C LEU A 591 26.25 23.84 16.14
N ALA A 592 27.24 23.83 15.23
CA ALA A 592 28.66 23.85 15.58
C ALA A 592 29.15 25.23 16.05
N ASP A 593 28.46 25.83 17.02
CA ASP A 593 29.06 26.78 17.93
C ASP A 593 29.77 25.97 19.02
N ARG A 594 31.11 25.99 19.03
CA ARG A 594 31.97 24.93 19.61
C ARG A 594 31.82 24.69 21.12
N GLU A 595 31.01 25.47 21.82
CA GLU A 595 30.92 25.46 23.28
C GLU A 595 30.20 24.19 23.83
N TYR A 596 29.09 23.78 23.19
CA TYR A 596 28.19 22.72 23.71
C TYR A 596 28.16 21.45 22.85
N MET A 597 28.64 21.48 21.61
CA MET A 597 28.66 20.30 20.74
C MET A 597 29.88 19.43 21.01
N LEU A 598 29.65 18.12 21.18
CA LEU A 598 30.71 17.13 21.29
C LEU A 598 31.34 16.84 19.92
N PRO A 599 32.64 16.49 19.85
CA PRO A 599 33.26 16.10 18.58
C PRO A 599 32.48 14.97 17.90
N PHE A 600 32.22 15.13 16.60
CA PHE A 600 31.50 14.16 15.78
C PHE A 600 32.11 14.10 14.37
N GLN A 601 31.80 13.03 13.64
CA GLN A 601 32.11 12.90 12.21
C GLN A 601 31.15 11.89 11.56
N GLN A 602 30.85 12.11 10.28
CA GLN A 602 30.17 11.11 9.46
C GLN A 602 31.08 9.88 9.26
N VAL A 603 30.52 8.68 9.42
CA VAL A 603 31.25 7.42 9.30
C VAL A 603 31.24 6.96 7.85
N LYS A 604 32.43 6.91 7.23
CA LYS A 604 32.61 6.35 5.88
C LYS A 604 33.13 4.91 5.94
N ARG A 605 33.84 4.58 7.02
CA ARG A 605 34.44 3.26 7.26
C ARG A 605 34.62 3.01 8.75
N THR A 606 34.74 1.74 9.13
CA THR A 606 34.92 1.34 10.54
C THR A 606 36.12 2.00 11.21
N ARG A 607 37.19 2.31 10.46
CA ARG A 607 38.38 3.02 10.96
C ARG A 607 38.06 4.41 11.52
N ASP A 608 37.03 5.08 11.00
CA ASP A 608 36.66 6.40 11.50
C ASP A 608 36.17 6.30 12.95
N ILE A 609 35.41 5.25 13.27
CA ILE A 609 34.92 4.94 14.63
C ILE A 609 36.10 4.64 15.57
N PHE A 610 37.01 3.75 15.16
CA PHE A 610 38.18 3.38 15.97
C PHE A 610 39.09 4.58 16.27
N ARG A 611 39.30 5.48 15.30
CA ARG A 611 40.08 6.71 15.51
C ARG A 611 39.50 7.60 16.62
N MET A 612 38.17 7.67 16.74
CA MET A 612 37.54 8.43 17.83
C MET A 612 37.64 7.70 19.17
N LEU A 613 37.52 6.37 19.17
CA LEU A 613 37.72 5.56 20.38
C LEU A 613 39.14 5.72 20.93
N GLU A 614 40.17 5.67 20.08
CA GLU A 614 41.57 5.87 20.47
C GLU A 614 41.81 7.21 21.18
N THR A 615 41.03 8.24 20.83
CA THR A 615 41.19 9.60 21.39
C THR A 615 40.30 9.85 22.62
N HIS A 616 39.11 9.25 22.67
CA HIS A 616 38.07 9.62 23.64
C HIS A 616 37.55 8.45 24.50
N GLN A 617 38.04 7.22 24.30
CA GLN A 617 37.67 5.97 24.96
C GLN A 617 36.20 5.53 24.80
N GLN A 618 35.28 6.44 24.55
CA GLN A 618 33.85 6.15 24.39
C GLN A 618 33.21 7.02 23.31
N VAL A 619 32.38 6.38 22.47
CA VAL A 619 31.64 7.03 21.39
C VAL A 619 30.23 6.49 21.28
N ALA A 620 29.31 7.31 20.76
CA ALA A 620 27.98 6.91 20.33
C ALA A 620 27.92 6.91 18.80
N LEU A 621 27.54 5.77 18.24
CA LEU A 621 27.29 5.59 16.82
C LEU A 621 25.77 5.68 16.56
N LYS A 622 25.35 6.69 15.80
CA LYS A 622 23.94 7.04 15.58
C LYS A 622 23.61 7.02 14.08
N PRO A 623 22.48 6.44 13.66
CA PRO A 623 22.05 6.50 12.26
C PRO A 623 21.99 7.95 11.75
N GLU A 624 22.33 8.23 10.50
CA GLU A 624 22.19 9.60 9.94
C GLU A 624 20.73 10.03 9.85
N VAL A 625 19.82 9.09 9.55
CA VAL A 625 18.38 9.31 9.42
C VAL A 625 17.62 8.31 10.28
N GLY A 626 16.55 8.76 10.95
CA GLY A 626 15.61 7.91 11.69
C GLY A 626 15.62 8.09 13.22
N ALA A 627 15.10 7.10 13.94
CA ALA A 627 14.78 7.23 15.37
C ALA A 627 16.00 7.60 16.25
N LEU A 628 15.77 8.48 17.23
CA LEU A 628 16.80 8.97 18.18
C LEU A 628 17.23 7.96 19.24
N ASN A 629 16.42 6.92 19.46
CA ASN A 629 16.73 5.91 20.46
C ASN A 629 17.54 4.72 19.90
N ASP A 630 17.97 4.79 18.64
CA ASP A 630 18.68 3.72 17.93
C ASP A 630 20.21 3.95 17.88
N GLU A 631 20.77 4.39 19.01
CA GLU A 631 22.21 4.63 19.18
C GLU A 631 22.95 3.37 19.66
N HIS A 632 24.18 3.20 19.19
CA HIS A 632 25.11 2.17 19.65
C HIS A 632 26.24 2.83 20.43
N VAL A 633 26.30 2.63 21.73
CA VAL A 633 27.38 3.16 22.55
C VAL A 633 28.53 2.15 22.55
N ILE A 634 29.73 2.62 22.22
CA ILE A 634 30.94 1.81 22.14
C ILE A 634 31.96 2.38 23.13
N LYS A 635 32.46 1.53 24.02
CA LYS A 635 33.52 1.89 24.99
C LYS A 635 34.71 0.96 24.79
N GLU A 636 35.90 1.53 24.73
CA GLU A 636 37.15 0.79 24.80
C GLU A 636 37.42 0.35 26.25
N LEU A 637 37.76 -0.92 26.41
CA LEU A 637 38.10 -1.56 27.67
C LEU A 637 39.59 -1.90 27.68
N GLU A 638 40.10 -2.29 28.84
CA GLU A 638 41.46 -2.79 28.95
C GLU A 638 41.72 -4.03 28.05
N HIS A 639 42.99 -4.24 27.70
CA HIS A 639 43.44 -5.40 26.92
C HIS A 639 42.86 -5.51 25.49
N GLY A 640 42.50 -4.40 24.86
CA GLY A 640 42.04 -4.36 23.45
C GLY A 640 40.65 -4.96 23.24
N LYS A 641 39.81 -4.92 24.28
CA LYS A 641 38.40 -5.31 24.22
C LYS A 641 37.52 -4.07 24.10
N TYR A 642 36.33 -4.26 23.56
CA TYR A 642 35.35 -3.19 23.35
C TYR A 642 33.98 -3.63 23.83
N LEU A 643 33.31 -2.78 24.59
CA LEU A 643 31.92 -2.94 24.97
C LEU A 643 31.04 -2.25 23.93
N LEU A 644 30.08 -2.98 23.36
CA LEU A 644 29.00 -2.45 22.53
C LEU A 644 27.68 -2.54 23.31
N VAL A 645 26.99 -1.41 23.45
CA VAL A 645 25.66 -1.31 24.06
C VAL A 645 24.66 -0.84 23.01
N HIS A 646 23.61 -1.62 22.78
CA HIS A 646 22.50 -1.25 21.89
C HIS A 646 21.17 -1.70 22.48
N GLY A 647 20.25 -0.75 22.69
CA GLY A 647 18.97 -1.01 23.33
C GLY A 647 19.13 -1.67 24.71
N LYS A 648 18.74 -2.95 24.79
CA LYS A 648 18.85 -3.78 26.01
C LYS A 648 20.07 -4.70 26.02
N ARG A 649 20.83 -4.76 24.93
CA ARG A 649 21.94 -5.70 24.75
C ARG A 649 23.26 -5.04 25.08
N LYS A 650 24.08 -5.76 25.85
CA LYS A 650 25.49 -5.48 26.03
C LYS A 650 26.28 -6.65 25.45
N THR A 651 27.35 -6.35 24.74
CA THR A 651 28.21 -7.40 24.20
C THR A 651 29.66 -6.91 24.20
N VAL A 652 30.55 -7.74 24.73
CA VAL A 652 31.99 -7.49 24.72
C VAL A 652 32.59 -8.18 23.51
N TYR A 653 33.33 -7.42 22.72
CA TYR A 653 34.00 -7.88 21.52
C TYR A 653 35.52 -7.70 21.65
N SER A 654 36.29 -8.56 21.01
CA SER A 654 37.63 -8.19 20.56
C SER A 654 37.55 -7.37 19.26
N GLN A 655 38.65 -6.72 18.88
CA GLN A 655 38.67 -5.76 17.77
C GLN A 655 38.13 -6.32 16.43
N LEU A 656 38.50 -7.56 16.06
CA LEU A 656 38.12 -8.14 14.77
C LEU A 656 36.60 -8.46 14.70
N PRO A 657 35.99 -9.17 15.68
CA PRO A 657 34.54 -9.32 15.77
C PRO A 657 33.77 -8.00 15.77
N LEU A 658 34.24 -6.98 16.52
CA LEU A 658 33.60 -5.66 16.51
C LEU A 658 33.67 -5.05 15.10
N THR A 659 34.81 -5.15 14.43
CA THR A 659 34.97 -4.64 13.06
C THR A 659 33.97 -5.27 12.10
N ASN A 660 33.75 -6.58 12.17
CA ASN A 660 32.76 -7.26 11.34
C ASN A 660 31.33 -6.80 11.68
N LYS A 661 31.01 -6.66 12.96
CA LYS A 661 29.70 -6.15 13.40
C LYS A 661 29.46 -4.72 12.91
N LEU A 662 30.47 -3.85 12.96
CA LEU A 662 30.38 -2.48 12.46
C LEU A 662 30.24 -2.44 10.93
N LYS A 663 30.90 -3.35 10.19
CA LYS A 663 30.70 -3.48 8.73
C LYS A 663 29.26 -3.85 8.39
N GLU A 664 28.68 -4.83 9.08
CA GLU A 664 27.27 -5.19 8.90
C GLU A 664 26.33 -3.99 9.11
N LEU A 665 26.57 -3.19 10.16
CA LEU A 665 25.76 -1.98 10.41
C LEU A 665 25.90 -0.96 9.27
N LEU A 666 27.13 -0.72 8.80
CA LEU A 666 27.40 0.23 7.70
C LEU A 666 26.85 -0.25 6.34
N GLU A 667 26.63 -1.54 6.14
CA GLU A 667 25.93 -2.08 4.96
C GLU A 667 24.42 -1.81 4.99
N GLU A 668 23.83 -1.63 6.19
CA GLU A 668 22.40 -1.39 6.35
C GLU A 668 22.02 0.08 6.15
N ARG A 669 22.83 1.02 6.65
CA ARG A 669 22.57 2.48 6.60
C ARG A 669 23.80 3.33 6.97
N SER A 670 23.71 4.63 6.70
CA SER A 670 24.72 5.63 7.09
C SER A 670 24.65 5.99 8.57
N TYR A 671 25.80 6.33 9.17
CA TYR A 671 25.92 6.69 10.58
C TYR A 671 26.83 7.91 10.79
N VAL A 672 26.56 8.64 11.87
CA VAL A 672 27.47 9.61 12.49
C VAL A 672 28.04 8.98 13.77
N VAL A 673 29.31 9.20 14.04
CA VAL A 673 29.95 8.85 15.31
C VAL A 673 30.24 10.14 16.08
N GLN A 674 29.86 10.17 17.35
CA GLN A 674 30.02 11.32 18.25
C GLN A 674 30.68 10.84 19.55
N VAL A 675 31.51 11.68 20.17
CA VAL A 675 32.01 11.41 21.53
C VAL A 675 30.83 11.30 22.49
N ASP A 676 30.87 10.32 23.38
CA ASP A 676 29.82 10.11 24.38
C ASP A 676 30.36 10.39 25.78
N PRO A 677 29.99 11.51 26.42
CA PRO A 677 30.50 11.89 27.74
C PRO A 677 29.81 11.14 28.89
N ARG A 678 28.78 10.32 28.62
CA ARG A 678 28.04 9.61 29.67
C ARG A 678 28.89 8.48 30.24
N ILE A 679 29.23 8.52 31.52
CA ILE A 679 30.15 7.55 32.13
C ILE A 679 29.50 6.14 32.18
N THR A 680 30.26 5.12 31.75
CA THR A 680 29.89 3.70 31.89
C THR A 680 31.03 2.86 32.49
N ASP A 681 31.35 3.01 33.76
CA ASP A 681 32.28 2.08 34.43
C ASP A 681 31.68 0.66 34.61
N PHE A 682 32.55 -0.34 34.74
CA PHE A 682 32.19 -1.75 34.81
C PHE A 682 32.03 -2.25 36.26
N ASP A 683 32.62 -1.55 37.24
CA ASP A 683 32.68 -1.99 38.64
C ASP A 683 32.05 -1.00 39.64
N ASN A 684 30.71 -0.90 39.56
CA ASN A 684 29.77 -0.38 40.58
C ASN A 684 29.49 1.14 40.64
N ARG A 685 28.88 1.72 39.59
CA ARG A 685 27.44 2.08 39.51
C ARG A 685 27.26 3.09 38.38
N ASP A 686 26.84 2.61 37.21
CA ASP A 686 26.86 3.45 36.01
C ASP A 686 25.53 3.49 35.27
N ASN A 687 24.94 4.67 35.31
CA ASN A 687 23.70 4.98 34.64
C ASN A 687 24.01 5.90 33.47
N LEU A 688 23.56 5.57 32.26
CA LEU A 688 23.54 6.56 31.18
C LEU A 688 22.48 7.59 31.53
N VAL A 689 22.92 8.76 31.99
CA VAL A 689 22.07 9.90 32.32
C VAL A 689 21.99 10.82 31.11
N SER A 690 20.78 11.22 30.75
CA SER A 690 20.53 12.23 29.72
C SER A 690 19.35 13.10 30.16
N ILE A 691 19.47 14.40 29.93
CA ILE A 691 18.44 15.40 30.23
C ILE A 691 17.70 15.67 28.92
N HIS A 692 16.38 15.57 28.93
CA HIS A 692 15.54 15.72 27.74
C HIS A 692 14.63 16.92 27.95
N LEU A 693 14.80 17.95 27.13
CA LEU A 693 13.95 19.14 27.13
C LEU A 693 13.02 19.12 25.93
N HIS A 694 11.77 19.52 26.16
CA HIS A 694 10.76 19.71 25.12
C HIS A 694 10.39 21.18 25.05
N LEU A 695 10.55 21.77 23.87
CA LEU A 695 10.19 23.16 23.59
C LEU A 695 9.09 23.21 22.53
N MET A 696 8.29 24.28 22.60
CA MET A 696 7.23 24.57 21.63
C MET A 696 7.35 26.00 21.09
N ASN A 697 7.10 26.16 19.81
CA ASN A 697 7.19 27.44 19.12
C ASN A 697 6.00 28.34 19.47
N LYS A 698 6.26 29.60 19.83
CA LYS A 698 5.27 30.56 20.33
C LYS A 698 4.66 31.46 19.24
N GLY A 699 4.72 31.07 17.97
CA GLY A 699 4.25 31.92 16.87
C GLY A 699 5.36 32.85 16.39
N MET A 700 6.29 32.26 15.65
CA MET A 700 7.32 32.89 14.82
C MET A 700 8.57 33.51 15.49
N GLU A 701 8.59 33.92 16.76
CA GLU A 701 9.81 34.57 17.33
C GLU A 701 10.46 33.97 18.60
N ASP A 702 9.77 33.13 19.38
CA ASP A 702 10.32 32.56 20.64
C ASP A 702 9.84 31.12 20.88
N TRP A 703 10.47 30.44 21.85
CA TRP A 703 10.23 29.06 22.26
C TRP A 703 9.77 29.01 23.73
N ASP A 704 8.65 28.36 24.01
CA ASP A 704 8.21 28.07 25.37
C ASP A 704 8.75 26.70 25.82
N PHE A 705 9.25 26.63 27.07
CA PHE A 705 9.63 25.36 27.69
C PHE A 705 8.37 24.61 28.16
N ILE A 706 8.21 23.37 27.70
CA ILE A 706 7.03 22.54 27.96
C ILE A 706 7.27 21.59 29.12
N SER A 707 8.37 20.84 29.04
CA SER A 707 8.74 19.87 30.06
C SER A 707 10.21 19.49 29.94
N GLY A 708 10.77 19.07 31.06
CA GLY A 708 12.13 18.53 31.15
C GLY A 708 12.10 17.26 31.98
N TYR A 709 12.81 16.23 31.52
CA TYR A 709 12.96 15.00 32.31
C TYR A 709 14.36 14.41 32.18
N VAL A 710 14.79 13.74 33.24
CA VAL A 710 16.06 13.01 33.27
C VAL A 710 15.78 11.54 33.01
N LYS A 711 16.42 11.02 31.97
CA LYS A 711 16.40 9.61 31.60
C LYS A 711 17.67 8.95 32.11
N THR A 712 17.47 7.97 32.99
CA THR A 712 18.52 7.18 33.62
C THR A 712 18.38 5.75 33.13
N LYS A 713 19.38 5.23 32.40
CA LYS A 713 19.43 3.81 32.01
C LYS A 713 20.38 3.06 32.93
N ASN A 714 19.84 2.20 33.79
CA ASN A 714 20.63 1.39 34.71
C ASN A 714 20.89 0.04 34.06
N PHE A 715 22.09 -0.49 34.26
CA PHE A 715 22.47 -1.79 33.74
C PHE A 715 22.96 -2.70 34.86
N GLU A 716 22.08 -3.55 35.40
CA GLU A 716 22.47 -4.55 36.38
C GLU A 716 23.15 -5.76 35.72
N ALA A 717 24.02 -6.45 36.46
CA ALA A 717 24.58 -7.72 36.03
C ALA A 717 23.44 -8.75 35.89
N GLU A 718 23.34 -9.37 34.71
CA GLU A 718 22.38 -10.45 34.37
C GLU A 718 20.90 -10.06 34.12
N SER A 719 20.50 -8.79 34.20
CA SER A 719 19.11 -8.37 33.95
C SER A 719 18.95 -7.39 32.76
N HIS A 720 17.71 -7.20 32.30
CA HIS A 720 17.39 -6.20 31.27
C HIS A 720 17.58 -4.79 31.85
N PRO A 721 18.21 -3.84 31.13
CA PRO A 721 18.37 -2.50 31.65
C PRO A 721 17.02 -1.85 31.96
N THR A 722 16.93 -1.28 33.16
CA THR A 722 15.77 -0.52 33.62
C THR A 722 15.94 0.93 33.18
N VAL A 723 14.89 1.50 32.59
CA VAL A 723 14.87 2.90 32.18
C VAL A 723 13.98 3.64 33.17
N HIS A 724 14.60 4.50 33.97
CA HIS A 724 13.89 5.41 34.85
C HIS A 724 13.77 6.79 34.19
N ARG A 725 12.62 7.43 34.35
CA ARG A 725 12.38 8.82 33.95
C ARG A 725 11.91 9.57 35.18
N GLN A 726 12.55 10.69 35.48
CA GLN A 726 12.21 11.57 36.59
C GLN A 726 12.07 12.99 36.06
N ASP A 727 11.23 13.81 36.71
CA ASP A 727 11.17 15.23 36.43
C ASP A 727 12.57 15.86 36.54
N MET A 728 12.89 16.79 35.65
CA MET A 728 14.20 17.43 35.65
C MET A 728 14.45 18.20 36.94
N LEU A 729 13.48 18.96 37.43
CA LEU A 729 13.66 19.77 38.65
C LEU A 729 13.74 18.88 39.87
N GLU A 730 12.88 17.85 39.98
CA GLU A 730 12.98 16.90 41.08
C GLU A 730 14.34 16.20 41.13
N TYR A 731 14.89 15.83 39.96
CA TYR A 731 16.21 15.22 39.87
C TYR A 731 17.33 16.18 40.28
N LEU A 732 17.26 17.45 39.85
CA LEU A 732 18.26 18.46 40.17
C LEU A 732 18.21 18.84 41.66
N THR A 733 17.03 19.07 42.24
CA THR A 733 16.84 19.36 43.68
C THR A 733 17.30 18.20 44.57
N GLY A 734 17.23 16.96 44.07
CA GLY A 734 17.79 15.80 44.77
C GLY A 734 19.32 15.76 44.82
N LYS A 735 20.03 16.61 44.05
CA LYS A 735 21.49 16.58 43.89
C LYS A 735 22.21 17.89 44.17
N TYR A 736 21.54 19.02 44.02
CA TYR A 736 22.11 20.36 44.10
C TYR A 736 21.24 21.25 45.00
N ASP A 737 21.81 22.35 45.50
CA ASP A 737 21.06 23.31 46.32
C ASP A 737 20.11 24.20 45.50
N ASP A 738 19.17 24.88 46.16
CA ASP A 738 18.11 25.67 45.49
C ASP A 738 18.64 26.80 44.59
N GLN A 739 19.80 27.39 44.90
CA GLN A 739 20.39 28.44 44.05
C GLN A 739 21.03 27.82 42.81
N GLU A 740 21.73 26.71 43.00
CA GLU A 740 22.36 25.94 41.92
C GLU A 740 21.32 25.37 40.95
N VAL A 741 20.21 24.82 41.45
CA VAL A 741 19.12 24.27 40.62
C VAL A 741 18.56 25.32 39.68
N LYS A 742 18.29 26.54 40.17
CA LYS A 742 17.77 27.65 39.35
C LYS A 742 18.73 28.07 38.25
N LEU A 743 20.05 28.09 38.55
CA LEU A 743 21.08 28.42 37.58
C LEU A 743 21.15 27.35 36.48
N LEU A 744 21.20 26.07 36.87
CA LEU A 744 21.27 24.94 35.93
C LEU A 744 20.01 24.83 35.07
N GLU A 745 18.82 25.00 35.65
CA GLU A 745 17.56 25.03 34.90
C GLU A 745 17.60 26.12 33.83
N SER A 746 18.00 27.35 34.22
CA SER A 746 18.08 28.49 33.31
C SER A 746 19.08 28.24 32.17
N GLU A 747 20.24 27.66 32.48
CA GLU A 747 21.28 27.34 31.51
C GLU A 747 20.84 26.24 30.52
N LEU A 748 20.26 25.14 31.02
CA LEU A 748 19.72 24.05 30.20
C LEU A 748 18.64 24.55 29.24
N ILE A 749 17.70 25.37 29.73
CA ILE A 749 16.64 25.97 28.91
C ILE A 749 17.22 26.95 27.89
N ALA A 750 18.20 27.77 28.27
CA ALA A 750 18.84 28.73 27.37
C ALA A 750 19.56 28.04 26.20
N ILE A 751 20.34 26.99 26.49
CA ILE A 751 20.99 26.16 25.47
C ILE A 751 19.94 25.56 24.54
N ALA A 752 18.86 24.99 25.12
CA ALA A 752 17.80 24.38 24.34
C ALA A 752 17.11 25.40 23.42
N LYS A 753 16.77 26.59 23.92
CA LYS A 753 16.17 27.68 23.13
C LYS A 753 17.10 28.14 22.01
N ASN A 754 18.40 28.30 22.27
CA ASN A 754 19.37 28.70 21.26
C ASN A 754 19.42 27.68 20.10
N VAL A 755 19.55 26.38 20.43
CA VAL A 755 19.51 25.30 19.43
C VAL A 755 18.22 25.37 18.62
N ALA A 756 17.07 25.50 19.27
CA ALA A 756 15.76 25.58 18.61
C ALA A 756 15.64 26.78 17.65
N THR A 757 16.11 27.95 18.07
CA THR A 757 16.13 29.18 17.27
C THR A 757 17.06 29.06 16.07
N THR A 758 18.25 28.49 16.26
CA THR A 758 19.20 28.23 15.16
C THR A 758 18.57 27.35 14.09
N LEU A 759 17.97 26.22 14.47
CA LEU A 759 17.28 25.33 13.53
C LEU A 759 16.17 26.05 12.75
N LYS A 760 15.35 26.83 13.44
CA LYS A 760 14.25 27.55 12.83
C LYS A 760 14.73 28.58 11.80
N ASN A 761 15.73 29.37 12.16
CA ASN A 761 16.28 30.42 11.30
C ASN A 761 16.92 29.85 10.03
N THR A 762 17.51 28.67 10.12
CA THR A 762 18.17 28.03 8.98
C THR A 762 17.18 27.36 8.03
N TYR A 763 16.25 26.57 8.54
CA TYR A 763 15.40 25.74 7.68
C TYR A 763 14.11 26.45 7.25
N GLN A 764 13.68 27.52 7.93
CA GLN A 764 12.44 28.25 7.62
C GLN A 764 11.19 27.35 7.50
N GLU A 765 11.23 26.13 8.06
CA GLU A 765 10.12 25.16 8.05
C GLU A 765 9.15 25.40 9.23
N SER A 766 7.92 24.90 9.10
CA SER A 766 6.92 24.92 10.18
C SER A 766 7.26 23.92 11.28
N MET A 767 8.19 24.31 12.15
CA MET A 767 8.49 23.58 13.39
C MET A 767 7.58 24.07 14.52
N SER A 768 6.59 23.25 14.89
CA SER A 768 5.80 23.50 16.09
C SER A 768 6.54 23.17 17.37
N GLU A 769 7.40 22.15 17.36
CA GLU A 769 8.07 21.63 18.56
C GLU A 769 9.51 21.20 18.28
N VAL A 770 10.35 21.18 19.31
CA VAL A 770 11.68 20.54 19.24
C VAL A 770 11.96 19.82 20.55
N ALA A 771 12.66 18.69 20.48
CA ALA A 771 13.18 18.02 21.65
C ALA A 771 14.70 17.97 21.63
N ILE A 772 15.34 18.28 22.75
CA ILE A 772 16.79 18.39 22.85
C ILE A 772 17.26 17.47 23.96
N SER A 773 18.19 16.59 23.60
CA SER A 773 18.86 15.69 24.54
C SER A 773 20.21 16.29 24.91
N LEU A 774 20.41 16.50 26.21
CA LEU A 774 21.62 17.03 26.79
C LEU A 774 22.26 16.01 27.74
N SER A 775 23.54 16.22 28.03
CA SER A 775 24.26 15.56 29.12
C SER A 775 25.02 16.60 29.92
N MET A 776 25.33 16.27 31.16
CA MET A 776 26.16 17.08 32.04
C MET A 776 27.24 16.17 32.62
N ASN A 777 28.50 16.59 32.53
CA ASN A 777 29.62 15.87 33.13
C ASN A 777 29.81 16.27 34.61
N ASP A 778 30.77 15.62 35.28
CA ASP A 778 31.06 15.88 36.70
C ASP A 778 31.58 17.30 36.97
N LEU A 779 32.12 17.97 35.94
CA LEU A 779 32.56 19.36 35.96
C LEU A 779 31.43 20.36 35.63
N ARG A 780 30.18 19.90 35.58
CA ARG A 780 28.97 20.68 35.26
C ARG A 780 28.95 21.30 33.87
N LYS A 781 29.81 20.83 32.96
CA LYS A 781 29.76 21.26 31.57
C LYS A 781 28.63 20.53 30.86
N ILE A 782 27.74 21.30 30.23
CA ILE A 782 26.58 20.80 29.49
C ILE A 782 26.97 20.54 28.04
N TYR A 783 26.51 19.42 27.49
CA TYR A 783 26.72 19.05 26.11
C TYR A 783 25.44 18.62 25.43
N VAL A 784 25.28 19.00 24.17
CA VAL A 784 24.20 18.53 23.30
C VAL A 784 24.53 17.11 22.84
N LEU A 785 23.69 16.16 23.26
CA LEU A 785 23.75 14.79 22.78
C LEU A 785 23.02 14.68 21.45
N ASP A 786 21.78 15.15 21.35
CA ASP A 786 20.99 14.97 20.13
C ASP A 786 19.84 15.98 20.05
N VAL A 787 19.29 16.16 18.85
CA VAL A 787 18.18 17.09 18.61
C VAL A 787 17.11 16.43 17.75
N ASN A 788 15.85 16.57 18.16
CA ASN A 788 14.67 16.17 17.41
C ASN A 788 13.82 17.37 16.99
N PRO A 789 13.93 17.81 15.75
CA PRO A 789 13.06 18.83 15.18
C PRO A 789 11.60 18.39 15.05
N SER A 790 11.32 17.09 15.08
CA SER A 790 9.97 16.52 15.05
C SER A 790 9.36 16.38 16.46
N GLY A 791 9.98 16.93 17.52
CA GLY A 791 9.50 16.87 18.91
C GLY A 791 9.82 15.56 19.66
N PRO A 792 9.45 15.41 20.94
CA PRO A 792 9.95 14.31 21.76
C PRO A 792 9.35 12.95 21.38
N SER A 793 10.11 11.88 21.61
CA SER A 793 9.59 10.50 21.51
C SER A 793 8.81 10.06 22.74
N TYR A 794 8.94 10.79 23.86
CA TYR A 794 8.23 10.55 25.12
C TYR A 794 7.71 11.89 25.64
N ILE A 795 6.41 11.95 25.92
CA ILE A 795 5.74 13.17 26.36
C ILE A 795 5.65 13.12 27.87
N TYR A 796 6.37 14.02 28.55
CA TYR A 796 6.44 14.03 30.01
C TYR A 796 5.23 14.72 30.64
N ASN A 797 4.78 15.84 30.07
CA ASN A 797 3.59 16.57 30.53
C ASN A 797 2.55 16.73 29.40
N PRO A 798 1.62 15.76 29.26
CA PRO A 798 0.57 15.78 28.24
C PRO A 798 -0.31 17.04 28.28
N THR A 799 -0.69 17.48 29.48
CA THR A 799 -1.62 18.60 29.69
C THR A 799 -1.04 19.93 29.22
N ILE A 800 0.22 20.22 29.56
CA ILE A 800 0.89 21.45 29.09
C ILE A 800 1.06 21.41 27.57
N LEU A 801 1.48 20.26 27.03
CA LEU A 801 1.64 20.10 25.58
C LEU A 801 0.33 20.35 24.83
N ALA A 802 -0.79 19.77 25.28
CA ALA A 802 -2.08 19.96 24.63
C ALA A 802 -2.50 21.44 24.57
N LYS A 803 -2.33 22.17 25.69
CA LYS A 803 -2.64 23.61 25.77
C LYS A 803 -1.81 24.42 24.78
N GLN A 804 -0.50 24.17 24.75
CA GLN A 804 0.42 24.93 23.91
C GLN A 804 0.24 24.61 22.44
N LEU A 805 0.00 23.35 22.08
CA LEU A 805 -0.26 22.94 20.71
C LEU A 805 -1.55 23.53 20.17
N LEU A 806 -2.64 23.54 20.94
CA LEU A 806 -3.86 24.23 20.54
C LEU A 806 -3.66 25.74 20.44
N SER A 807 -2.85 26.36 21.31
CA SER A 807 -2.52 27.78 21.18
C SER A 807 -1.72 28.08 19.91
N TYR A 808 -0.77 27.22 19.54
CA TYR A 808 0.00 27.34 18.31
C TYR A 808 -0.90 27.18 17.08
N ILE A 809 -1.77 26.17 17.07
CA ILE A 809 -2.76 25.93 16.01
C ILE A 809 -3.70 27.13 15.88
N SER A 810 -4.24 27.66 16.99
CA SER A 810 -5.11 28.85 16.93
C SER A 810 -4.43 30.06 16.28
N LYS A 811 -3.13 30.24 16.47
CA LYS A 811 -2.38 31.36 15.88
C LYS A 811 -2.14 31.17 14.37
N LEU A 812 -1.75 29.96 13.96
CA LEU A 812 -1.50 29.64 12.56
C LEU A 812 -2.71 29.85 11.64
N PHE A 813 -3.92 29.80 12.19
CA PHE A 813 -5.18 29.88 11.42
C PHE A 813 -6.01 31.14 11.73
N ALA A 814 -5.48 32.06 12.55
CA ALA A 814 -6.05 33.40 12.75
C ALA A 814 -5.43 34.45 11.81
N GLU A 815 -4.28 34.13 11.21
CA GLU A 815 -3.61 34.86 10.12
C GLU A 815 -4.02 34.25 8.76
#